data_AF-A0A7C5BTB1-F1
#
_entry.id   AF-A0A7C5BTB1-F1
#
_cell.length_a   1.000
_cell.length_b   1.000
_cell.length_c   1.000
_cell.angle_alpha   90.00
_cell.angle_beta   90.00
_cell.angle_gamma   90.00
#
_symmetry.space_group_name_H-M   'P 1'
#
loop_
_entity.id
_entity.type
_entity.pdbx_description
1 polymer ?
#
loop_
_entity_poly.entity_id
_entity_poly.type
_entity_poly.pdbx_seq_one_letter_code
_entity_poly.pdbx_strand_id
1 'polypeptide(L)'
;MRHFALAIALMGLTAGFASAAPPVVVRSSIDSVTVTLTAPADTSKGVSYSITHWPDGSSLVSGNIETESINKDPDGRPCFSISGLKPKLWSTEDPQLYTIAVSDTKGAEIGKSRFGFRTFEVKDRRFYLNGRPIFLRGLPINPPGRDIDPAVEHDPAFIRGYLKLLKSAGVNIIRTEPQDWLDACDELGMMLFAGHYGGAGGSGPDAPPFDKAQPFYHNLILDLSSHPSVMIYVLTNEVDYKTAGSTYKALLTRVRDDLRNLDPTRPVIGNAGFGHGEPGEVYDVHHYYGWYAGNTVDWYGSFRDFLNAADKADQPLTLTECVGAYTSDSGEFETMSKQMPTMMQWVGTAQNVSSASLEYQAELTRQIVEIARRCRTDKTAVAGIMPFSYYLGWARAKTAGDIILKPAFETIRTVFQPVLISPECWSRNIYAGDALKMRLCVANDSDSGRDLAPSQATVDIVAADGSVIGSAKAELAAVPYYSNAWTTISIPIPTATPRGYYTVNCKLIENGTEMSRNSFEVTVAPHEWAKCTASDVTLFDPAGKTADALRQLGVRFRQITNLERLPESGVLVIAESALGDAIYPDKAALEPFLKSGGRVLCLRQDREKWNGDWLPAKLNMEHRRPYHPFTYIQPMGRNNPIFDGLSSRDLRFFNEIGVISSVIPDVYPVLTPLRPTTIADLKSARVWAACDQLLGGWAMVELYEGKGSVLLSQFRLVERVQHDPVAARLLSNLITYCASNKSLGVLDLTKPIRWDQDAFRAGAFESPLQGFLPHSRTYSHAGTSKGRLGDDHRIDGATLVGDYTITANGWLRPVPDPTKDGWGIFFGQISRPVAKFAVRLRNPGNTPAKIELKLDGKTVGSAVSLDAGEDKTIEWPCARKPGPVEVELRGDQRLVILKTCFQ
;
A
#
# COMPACT_ATOMS: atom_id res chain seq x y z
N MET A 1 0.45 8.46 23.87
CA MET A 1 0.66 9.92 24.08
C MET A 1 1.68 10.55 23.13
N ARG A 2 2.88 9.99 22.89
CA ARG A 2 3.83 10.52 21.86
C ARG A 2 3.50 10.17 20.40
N HIS A 3 2.47 9.37 20.14
CA HIS A 3 2.08 8.90 18.81
C HIS A 3 1.08 9.81 18.08
N PHE A 4 0.59 10.84 18.77
CA PHE A 4 -0.48 11.71 18.29
C PHE A 4 0.01 12.97 17.56
N ALA A 5 1.16 13.51 17.97
CA ALA A 5 1.74 14.72 17.38
C ALA A 5 2.45 14.49 16.02
N LEU A 6 2.65 13.22 15.61
CA LEU A 6 3.58 12.85 14.53
C LEU A 6 2.92 12.66 13.14
N ALA A 7 1.59 12.49 13.08
CA ALA A 7 0.82 12.52 11.84
C ALA A 7 0.57 13.99 11.40
N ILE A 8 0.23 14.84 12.37
CA ILE A 8 0.05 16.30 12.25
C ILE A 8 1.31 16.98 11.71
N ALA A 9 2.45 16.36 12.04
CA ALA A 9 3.74 16.41 11.37
C ALA A 9 3.62 16.76 9.86
N LEU A 10 3.28 15.78 9.03
CA LEU A 10 3.32 15.91 7.57
C LEU A 10 2.28 16.89 6.98
N MET A 11 1.38 17.43 7.81
CA MET A 11 0.25 18.27 7.38
C MET A 11 0.37 19.74 7.80
N GLY A 12 1.36 20.11 8.59
CA GLY A 12 1.51 21.47 9.12
C GLY A 12 2.92 22.00 9.03
N LEU A 13 3.18 22.88 8.05
CA LEU A 13 4.19 23.93 8.11
C LEU A 13 3.57 25.20 7.50
N THR A 14 2.82 25.88 8.37
CA THR A 14 2.80 27.34 8.59
C THR A 14 3.21 28.25 7.43
N ALA A 15 2.22 28.85 6.77
CA ALA A 15 2.13 30.30 6.65
C ALA A 15 0.78 30.72 7.25
N GLY A 16 0.76 31.77 8.07
CA GLY A 16 -0.43 32.19 8.80
C GLY A 16 -1.58 32.54 7.85
N PHE A 17 -2.71 31.84 8.01
CA PHE A 17 -3.98 32.27 7.45
C PHE A 17 -4.48 33.48 8.25
N ALA A 18 -4.06 34.65 7.79
CA ALA A 18 -4.79 35.88 8.02
C ALA A 18 -4.85 36.63 6.68
N SER A 19 -5.41 35.98 5.67
CA SER A 19 -6.05 36.73 4.59
C SER A 19 -7.26 37.42 5.22
N ALA A 20 -7.44 38.71 4.95
CA ALA A 20 -8.70 39.36 5.31
C ALA A 20 -9.80 38.73 4.44
N ALA A 21 -10.94 38.39 5.05
CA ALA A 21 -12.08 37.84 4.32
C ALA A 21 -12.41 38.72 3.10
N PRO A 22 -12.76 38.12 1.94
CA PRO A 22 -13.11 38.90 0.77
C PRO A 22 -14.28 39.82 1.12
N PRO A 23 -14.28 41.10 0.65
CA PRO A 23 -15.22 42.14 1.11
C PRO A 23 -16.69 41.77 0.89
N VAL A 24 -16.95 40.89 -0.08
CA VAL A 24 -18.25 40.29 -0.38
C VAL A 24 -18.09 38.78 -0.43
N VAL A 25 -18.87 38.08 0.38
CA VAL A 25 -18.96 36.61 0.41
C VAL A 25 -20.30 36.17 -0.14
N VAL A 26 -20.31 35.16 -1.00
CA VAL A 26 -21.52 34.65 -1.66
C VAL A 26 -21.72 33.18 -1.32
N ARG A 27 -22.95 32.82 -0.95
CA ARG A 27 -23.40 31.43 -0.85
C ARG A 27 -24.57 31.28 -1.81
N SER A 28 -24.55 30.27 -2.66
CA SER A 28 -25.53 30.12 -3.74
C SER A 28 -26.35 28.84 -3.58
N SER A 29 -27.50 28.84 -4.25
CA SER A 29 -28.30 27.66 -4.54
C SER A 29 -28.45 27.51 -6.06
N ILE A 30 -29.49 26.82 -6.54
CA ILE A 30 -29.82 26.74 -7.97
C ILE A 30 -30.41 28.05 -8.54
N ASP A 31 -31.06 28.87 -7.72
CA ASP A 31 -31.84 30.04 -8.17
C ASP A 31 -31.75 31.24 -7.22
N SER A 32 -30.89 31.17 -6.20
CA SER A 32 -30.70 32.23 -5.22
C SER A 32 -29.25 32.40 -4.80
N VAL A 33 -28.95 33.59 -4.29
CA VAL A 33 -27.69 33.90 -3.62
C VAL A 33 -27.97 34.58 -2.30
N THR A 34 -27.19 34.23 -1.28
CA THR A 34 -27.07 34.94 -0.02
C THR A 34 -25.72 35.64 -0.01
N VAL A 35 -25.74 36.95 0.21
CA VAL A 35 -24.57 37.83 0.17
C VAL A 35 -24.29 38.32 1.58
N THR A 36 -23.03 38.19 2.03
CA THR A 36 -22.56 38.73 3.30
C THR A 36 -21.47 39.77 3.03
N LEU A 37 -21.61 40.95 3.63
CA LEU A 37 -20.61 42.03 3.54
C LEU A 37 -19.66 41.91 4.74
N THR A 38 -18.39 41.62 4.46
CA THR A 38 -17.34 41.48 5.50
C THR A 38 -16.56 42.78 5.68
N ALA A 39 -16.49 43.61 4.64
CA ALA A 39 -15.93 44.95 4.72
C ALA A 39 -16.88 45.90 5.47
N PRO A 40 -16.37 46.90 6.22
CA PRO A 40 -17.19 47.94 6.80
C PRO A 40 -17.98 48.68 5.70
N ALA A 41 -19.31 48.60 5.76
CA ALA A 41 -20.21 49.26 4.82
C ALA A 41 -21.36 49.94 5.57
N ASP A 42 -21.61 51.21 5.26
CA ASP A 42 -22.82 51.89 5.72
C ASP A 42 -24.02 51.39 4.92
N THR A 43 -24.77 50.47 5.52
CA THR A 43 -25.98 49.87 4.93
C THR A 43 -27.26 50.59 5.36
N SER A 44 -27.16 51.74 6.05
CA SER A 44 -28.32 52.46 6.58
C SER A 44 -29.31 52.94 5.51
N LYS A 45 -28.85 53.09 4.27
CA LYS A 45 -29.65 53.49 3.11
C LYS A 45 -29.95 52.34 2.14
N GLY A 46 -29.62 51.10 2.50
CA GLY A 46 -29.64 49.97 1.57
C GLY A 46 -28.36 49.89 0.72
N VAL A 47 -28.34 48.93 -0.20
CA VAL A 47 -27.22 48.69 -1.14
C VAL A 47 -27.74 48.42 -2.54
N SER A 48 -26.91 48.67 -3.55
CA SER A 48 -27.17 48.26 -4.94
C SER A 48 -26.27 47.07 -5.32
N TYR A 49 -26.73 46.22 -6.22
CA TYR A 49 -25.97 45.07 -6.70
C TYR A 49 -26.10 44.88 -8.22
N SER A 50 -25.10 44.24 -8.80
CA SER A 50 -25.15 43.70 -10.16
C SER A 50 -24.52 42.31 -10.20
N ILE A 51 -25.19 41.36 -10.85
CA ILE A 51 -24.69 40.01 -11.12
C ILE A 51 -24.48 39.88 -12.63
N THR A 52 -23.25 39.58 -13.03
CA THR A 52 -22.86 39.39 -14.43
C THR A 52 -22.22 38.04 -14.63
N HIS A 53 -22.40 37.45 -15.80
CA HIS A 53 -21.72 36.21 -16.19
C HIS A 53 -20.22 36.48 -16.38
N TRP A 54 -19.37 35.54 -15.99
CA TRP A 54 -17.92 35.60 -16.17
C TRP A 54 -17.50 34.58 -17.24
N PRO A 55 -16.58 34.94 -18.17
CA PRO A 55 -15.83 36.20 -18.25
C PRO A 55 -16.48 37.27 -19.14
N ASP A 56 -17.59 36.99 -19.83
CA ASP A 56 -18.14 37.89 -20.87
C ASP A 56 -18.79 39.18 -20.36
N GLY A 57 -19.13 39.26 -19.07
CA GLY A 57 -19.71 40.43 -18.43
C GLY A 57 -21.20 40.64 -18.75
N SER A 58 -21.87 39.69 -19.40
CA SER A 58 -23.30 39.80 -19.70
C SER A 58 -24.13 39.85 -18.42
N SER A 59 -25.12 40.75 -18.36
CA SER A 59 -25.92 40.95 -17.15
C SER A 59 -26.90 39.81 -16.94
N LEU A 60 -26.90 39.23 -15.73
CA LEU A 60 -27.94 38.34 -15.26
C LEU A 60 -29.07 39.13 -14.59
N VAL A 61 -28.71 40.02 -13.65
CA VAL A 61 -29.65 40.87 -12.91
C VAL A 61 -28.90 42.03 -12.25
N SER A 62 -29.58 43.16 -12.04
CA SER A 62 -29.15 44.22 -11.15
C SER A 62 -30.35 44.77 -10.37
N GLY A 63 -30.09 45.37 -9.21
CA GLY A 63 -31.16 45.89 -8.37
C GLY A 63 -30.66 46.56 -7.10
N ASN A 64 -31.61 46.89 -6.23
CA ASN A 64 -31.35 47.47 -4.91
C ASN A 64 -31.90 46.55 -3.82
N ILE A 65 -31.28 46.59 -2.65
CA ILE A 65 -31.73 45.94 -1.43
C ILE A 65 -32.00 47.03 -0.40
N GLU A 66 -33.26 47.14 -0.01
CA GLU A 66 -33.72 48.09 1.01
C GLU A 66 -33.17 47.71 2.40
N THR A 67 -32.94 48.70 3.26
CA THR A 67 -32.37 48.50 4.60
C THR A 67 -33.12 47.45 5.43
N GLU A 68 -34.44 47.38 5.31
CA GLU A 68 -35.29 46.41 6.03
C GLU A 68 -35.06 44.95 5.60
N SER A 69 -34.49 44.74 4.42
CA SER A 69 -34.15 43.42 3.87
C SER A 69 -32.69 43.00 4.15
N ILE A 70 -31.91 43.86 4.81
CA ILE A 70 -30.54 43.59 5.22
C ILE A 70 -30.55 43.05 6.66
N ASN A 71 -30.41 41.74 6.78
CA ASN A 71 -30.30 41.03 8.05
C ASN A 71 -28.84 41.02 8.55
N LYS A 72 -28.62 40.32 9.66
CA LYS A 72 -27.28 40.04 10.19
C LYS A 72 -26.99 38.55 10.16
N ASP A 73 -25.76 38.18 9.80
CA ASP A 73 -25.24 36.82 9.97
C ASP A 73 -24.99 36.52 11.47
N PRO A 74 -24.59 35.28 11.85
CA PRO A 74 -24.31 34.93 13.24
C PRO A 74 -23.25 35.80 13.96
N ASP A 75 -22.33 36.42 13.21
CA ASP A 75 -21.31 37.32 13.76
C ASP A 75 -21.73 38.81 13.70
N GLY A 76 -22.95 39.10 13.27
CA GLY A 76 -23.50 40.46 13.20
C GLY A 76 -23.22 41.20 11.89
N ARG A 77 -22.70 40.55 10.86
CA ARG A 77 -22.36 41.18 9.56
C ARG A 77 -23.60 41.38 8.68
N PRO A 78 -23.70 42.48 7.92
CA PRO A 78 -24.82 42.70 7.01
C PRO A 78 -24.96 41.58 5.98
N CYS A 79 -26.17 41.05 5.83
CA CYS A 79 -26.48 39.93 4.95
C CYS A 79 -27.86 40.06 4.30
N PHE A 80 -27.97 39.77 3.01
CA PHE A 80 -29.23 39.79 2.26
C PHE A 80 -29.27 38.67 1.24
N SER A 81 -30.46 38.35 0.73
CA SER A 81 -30.64 37.30 -0.28
C SER A 81 -31.37 37.80 -1.51
N ILE A 82 -31.00 37.27 -2.68
CA ILE A 82 -31.62 37.52 -3.97
C ILE A 82 -32.11 36.16 -4.48
N SER A 83 -33.39 36.05 -4.82
CA SER A 83 -34.05 34.77 -5.19
C SER A 83 -34.79 34.87 -6.53
N GLY A 84 -35.22 33.73 -7.07
CA GLY A 84 -35.96 33.67 -8.34
C GLY A 84 -35.10 33.93 -9.57
N LEU A 85 -33.79 33.75 -9.45
CA LEU A 85 -32.82 33.90 -10.53
C LEU A 85 -32.92 32.71 -11.48
N LYS A 86 -32.50 32.90 -12.74
CA LYS A 86 -32.47 31.84 -13.76
C LYS A 86 -31.06 31.69 -14.35
N PRO A 87 -30.06 31.32 -13.54
CA PRO A 87 -28.68 31.21 -13.99
C PRO A 87 -28.45 29.89 -14.76
N LYS A 88 -27.31 29.81 -15.45
CA LYS A 88 -26.72 28.52 -15.77
C LYS A 88 -25.94 28.02 -14.54
N LEU A 89 -26.01 26.72 -14.27
CA LEU A 89 -25.43 26.15 -13.05
C LEU A 89 -23.96 25.81 -13.25
N TRP A 90 -23.19 25.94 -12.17
CA TRP A 90 -21.85 25.40 -12.08
C TRP A 90 -21.91 23.88 -11.91
N SER A 91 -21.06 23.17 -12.64
CA SER A 91 -20.86 21.73 -12.52
C SER A 91 -19.43 21.35 -12.89
N THR A 92 -19.06 20.06 -12.73
CA THR A 92 -17.72 19.59 -13.11
C THR A 92 -17.48 19.66 -14.62
N GLU A 93 -18.53 19.47 -15.43
CA GLU A 93 -18.41 19.45 -16.90
C GLU A 93 -18.67 20.83 -17.52
N ASP A 94 -19.54 21.62 -16.89
CA ASP A 94 -19.91 22.97 -17.33
C ASP A 94 -19.82 23.94 -16.14
N PRO A 95 -18.62 24.46 -15.83
CA PRO A 95 -18.37 25.32 -14.66
C PRO A 95 -18.76 26.78 -14.91
N GLN A 96 -20.07 27.07 -14.88
CA GLN A 96 -20.60 28.42 -15.10
C GLN A 96 -20.33 29.34 -13.90
N LEU A 97 -19.71 30.49 -14.16
CA LEU A 97 -19.31 31.46 -13.14
C LEU A 97 -19.94 32.83 -13.36
N TYR A 98 -20.12 33.55 -12.26
CA TYR A 98 -20.70 34.87 -12.20
C TYR A 98 -19.87 35.77 -11.28
N THR A 99 -19.94 37.08 -11.50
CA THR A 99 -19.42 38.08 -10.58
C THR A 99 -20.58 38.86 -10.00
N ILE A 100 -20.63 39.01 -8.67
CA ILE A 100 -21.48 39.99 -8.01
C ILE A 100 -20.63 41.19 -7.63
N ALA A 101 -21.07 42.39 -7.97
CA ALA A 101 -20.55 43.66 -7.46
C ALA A 101 -21.62 44.32 -6.60
N VAL A 102 -21.23 44.75 -5.40
CA VAL A 102 -22.10 45.45 -4.45
C VAL A 102 -21.58 46.86 -4.26
N SER A 103 -22.47 47.84 -4.34
CA SER A 103 -22.16 49.25 -4.15
C SER A 103 -23.11 49.88 -3.15
N ASP A 104 -22.67 50.96 -2.50
CA ASP A 104 -23.58 51.79 -1.73
C ASP A 104 -24.61 52.49 -2.64
N THR A 105 -25.61 53.13 -2.03
CA THR A 105 -26.63 53.92 -2.76
C THR A 105 -26.09 55.13 -3.52
N LYS A 106 -24.84 55.52 -3.31
CA LYS A 106 -24.17 56.61 -4.05
C LYS A 106 -23.32 56.09 -5.21
N GLY A 107 -23.28 54.77 -5.41
CA GLY A 107 -22.53 54.10 -6.47
C GLY A 107 -21.07 53.77 -6.12
N ALA A 108 -20.64 53.96 -4.87
CA ALA A 108 -19.30 53.56 -4.44
C ALA A 108 -19.24 52.04 -4.22
N GLU A 109 -18.29 51.36 -4.87
CA GLU A 109 -18.12 49.90 -4.74
C GLU A 109 -17.74 49.54 -3.30
N ILE A 110 -18.54 48.67 -2.67
CA ILE A 110 -18.25 48.04 -1.39
C ILE A 110 -17.32 46.85 -1.62
N GLY A 111 -17.58 46.08 -2.67
CA GLY A 111 -16.70 45.01 -3.12
C GLY A 111 -17.34 44.12 -4.18
N LYS A 112 -16.57 43.12 -4.61
CA LYS A 112 -16.98 42.15 -5.61
C LYS A 112 -16.53 40.74 -5.24
N SER A 113 -17.26 39.75 -5.73
CA SER A 113 -16.95 38.33 -5.51
C SER A 113 -17.32 37.51 -6.75
N ARG A 114 -16.44 36.59 -7.13
CA ARG A 114 -16.74 35.58 -8.16
C ARG A 114 -17.35 34.35 -7.48
N PHE A 115 -18.39 33.78 -8.07
CA PHE A 115 -19.09 32.62 -7.53
C PHE A 115 -19.77 31.81 -8.67
N GLY A 116 -20.35 30.67 -8.33
CA GLY A 116 -21.17 29.86 -9.26
C GLY A 116 -22.43 29.35 -8.59
N PHE A 117 -23.51 29.14 -9.36
CA PHE A 117 -24.78 28.63 -8.84
C PHE A 117 -24.76 27.10 -8.81
N ARG A 118 -24.87 26.49 -7.63
CA ARG A 118 -24.91 25.02 -7.49
C ARG A 118 -25.52 24.62 -6.15
N THR A 119 -26.02 23.38 -6.06
CA THR A 119 -26.27 22.72 -4.77
C THR A 119 -25.34 21.54 -4.58
N PHE A 120 -24.88 21.32 -3.35
CA PHE A 120 -24.15 20.12 -2.97
C PHE A 120 -24.71 19.55 -1.67
N GLU A 121 -25.44 18.44 -1.78
CA GLU A 121 -26.30 17.94 -0.71
C GLU A 121 -25.92 16.51 -0.30
N VAL A 122 -26.10 16.22 0.98
CA VAL A 122 -26.05 14.85 1.50
C VAL A 122 -27.47 14.36 1.71
N LYS A 123 -27.82 13.24 1.07
CA LYS A 123 -29.12 12.59 1.19
C LYS A 123 -28.98 11.10 0.95
N ASP A 124 -29.72 10.26 1.67
CA ASP A 124 -29.76 8.81 1.42
C ASP A 124 -28.35 8.18 1.40
N ARG A 125 -27.45 8.66 2.26
CA ARG A 125 -26.02 8.31 2.32
C ARG A 125 -25.24 8.51 1.00
N ARG A 126 -25.60 9.52 0.20
CA ARG A 126 -24.93 9.89 -1.06
C ARG A 126 -24.70 11.40 -1.14
N PHE A 127 -23.74 11.80 -1.96
CA PHE A 127 -23.57 13.20 -2.36
C PHE A 127 -24.37 13.49 -3.62
N TYR A 128 -24.99 14.66 -3.69
CA TYR A 128 -25.73 15.14 -4.85
C TYR A 128 -25.19 16.50 -5.29
N LEU A 129 -24.80 16.64 -6.56
CA LEU A 129 -24.48 17.91 -7.20
C LEU A 129 -25.63 18.30 -8.13
N ASN A 130 -26.29 19.42 -7.85
CA ASN A 130 -27.45 19.91 -8.62
C ASN A 130 -28.55 18.83 -8.74
N GLY A 131 -28.86 18.15 -7.65
CA GLY A 131 -29.88 17.10 -7.58
C GLY A 131 -29.49 15.76 -8.22
N ARG A 132 -28.27 15.60 -8.74
CA ARG A 132 -27.77 14.32 -9.30
C ARG A 132 -26.72 13.69 -8.38
N PRO A 133 -26.82 12.38 -8.06
CA PRO A 133 -25.84 11.75 -7.18
C PRO A 133 -24.46 11.75 -7.85
N ILE A 134 -23.37 11.88 -7.10
CA ILE A 134 -22.00 11.95 -7.64
C ILE A 134 -21.04 11.13 -6.79
N PHE A 135 -20.21 10.32 -7.46
CA PHE A 135 -19.19 9.50 -6.81
C PHE A 135 -17.85 10.26 -6.85
N LEU A 136 -17.22 10.42 -5.70
CA LEU A 136 -16.00 11.20 -5.55
C LEU A 136 -14.77 10.36 -5.89
N ARG A 137 -14.10 10.71 -7.00
CA ARG A 137 -12.84 10.12 -7.47
C ARG A 137 -11.74 11.14 -7.24
N GLY A 138 -11.02 11.00 -6.13
CA GLY A 138 -10.13 12.07 -5.67
C GLY A 138 -8.68 11.71 -5.49
N LEU A 139 -7.84 12.74 -5.37
CA LEU A 139 -6.45 12.63 -4.94
C LEU A 139 -6.16 13.66 -3.82
N PRO A 140 -5.76 13.22 -2.62
CA PRO A 140 -5.64 14.09 -1.44
C PRO A 140 -4.29 14.81 -1.34
N ILE A 141 -3.30 14.44 -2.16
CA ILE A 141 -1.94 15.00 -2.17
C ILE A 141 -1.72 15.70 -3.50
N ASN A 142 -1.48 17.01 -3.44
CA ASN A 142 -1.27 17.89 -4.59
C ASN A 142 -0.11 18.87 -4.29
N PRO A 143 0.44 19.54 -5.32
CA PRO A 143 1.67 20.33 -5.21
C PRO A 143 1.73 21.39 -4.08
N PRO A 144 0.65 22.14 -3.76
CA PRO A 144 0.74 23.23 -2.81
C PRO A 144 1.38 22.88 -1.47
N GLY A 145 2.44 23.62 -1.11
CA GLY A 145 3.22 23.43 0.11
C GLY A 145 4.01 22.11 0.16
N ARG A 146 4.20 21.43 -0.99
CA ARG A 146 4.81 20.09 -1.07
C ARG A 146 5.90 20.02 -2.13
N ASP A 147 7.03 20.61 -1.79
CA ASP A 147 8.31 20.44 -2.48
C ASP A 147 8.33 20.86 -3.96
N ILE A 148 7.41 21.75 -4.33
CA ILE A 148 7.41 22.45 -5.61
C ILE A 148 8.04 23.84 -5.42
N ASP A 149 8.66 24.37 -6.48
CA ASP A 149 9.15 25.74 -6.52
C ASP A 149 7.98 26.73 -6.29
N PRO A 150 8.03 27.62 -5.29
CA PRO A 150 6.93 28.55 -5.02
C PRO A 150 6.53 29.41 -6.22
N ALA A 151 7.48 29.78 -7.10
CA ALA A 151 7.17 30.53 -8.30
C ALA A 151 6.33 29.72 -9.31
N VAL A 152 6.52 28.40 -9.34
CA VAL A 152 5.77 27.47 -10.19
C VAL A 152 4.43 27.10 -9.54
N GLU A 153 4.39 26.95 -8.22
CA GLU A 153 3.17 26.65 -7.46
C GLU A 153 2.05 27.67 -7.69
N HIS A 154 2.43 28.95 -7.80
CA HIS A 154 1.54 30.08 -8.04
C HIS A 154 1.40 30.47 -9.51
N ASP A 155 2.07 29.78 -10.44
CA ASP A 155 1.93 30.06 -11.88
C ASP A 155 0.56 29.57 -12.39
N PRO A 156 -0.33 30.48 -12.86
CA PRO A 156 -1.65 30.09 -13.33
C PRO A 156 -1.64 29.13 -14.54
N ALA A 157 -0.56 29.09 -15.32
CA ALA A 157 -0.40 28.14 -16.41
C ALA A 157 -0.08 26.74 -15.90
N PHE A 158 0.83 26.63 -14.91
CA PHE A 158 1.12 25.37 -14.23
C PHE A 158 -0.13 24.80 -13.55
N ILE A 159 -0.83 25.60 -12.74
CA ILE A 159 -2.02 25.18 -12.00
C ILE A 159 -3.08 24.62 -12.96
N ARG A 160 -3.44 25.37 -14.01
CA ARG A 160 -4.45 24.91 -14.99
C ARG A 160 -3.99 23.68 -15.76
N GLY A 161 -2.70 23.57 -16.09
CA GLY A 161 -2.14 22.38 -16.73
C GLY A 161 -2.21 21.14 -15.84
N TYR A 162 -1.84 21.28 -14.56
CA TYR A 162 -1.93 20.21 -13.55
C TYR A 162 -3.38 19.75 -13.35
N LEU A 163 -4.32 20.68 -13.17
CA LEU A 163 -5.74 20.36 -13.00
C LEU A 163 -6.33 19.67 -14.23
N LYS A 164 -5.99 20.11 -15.45
CA LYS A 164 -6.40 19.43 -16.69
C LYS A 164 -5.82 18.02 -16.78
N LEU A 165 -4.57 17.82 -16.37
CA LEU A 165 -3.95 16.49 -16.30
C LEU A 165 -4.75 15.57 -15.37
N LEU A 166 -5.12 16.04 -14.17
CA LEU A 166 -5.94 15.26 -13.25
C LEU A 166 -7.34 14.96 -13.80
N LYS A 167 -8.02 15.95 -14.40
CA LYS A 167 -9.33 15.73 -15.04
C LYS A 167 -9.26 14.72 -16.16
N SER A 168 -8.18 14.73 -16.96
CA SER A 168 -7.95 13.73 -18.01
C SER A 168 -7.83 12.30 -17.48
N ALA A 169 -7.55 12.14 -16.18
CA ALA A 169 -7.48 10.87 -15.47
C ALA A 169 -8.79 10.47 -14.77
N GLY A 170 -9.88 11.23 -14.94
CA GLY A 170 -11.15 10.99 -14.26
C GLY A 170 -11.19 11.44 -12.80
N VAL A 171 -10.19 12.21 -12.34
CA VAL A 171 -10.22 12.86 -11.02
C VAL A 171 -11.22 14.02 -11.06
N ASN A 172 -12.19 14.02 -10.14
CA ASN A 172 -13.22 15.05 -10.05
C ASN A 172 -13.17 15.86 -8.75
N ILE A 173 -12.32 15.47 -7.80
CA ILE A 173 -12.14 16.19 -6.54
C ILE A 173 -10.69 16.13 -6.04
N ILE A 174 -10.17 17.21 -5.47
CA ILE A 174 -8.84 17.25 -4.83
C ILE A 174 -8.87 17.98 -3.49
N ARG A 175 -7.74 17.93 -2.77
CA ARG A 175 -7.47 18.80 -1.61
C ARG A 175 -6.46 19.87 -1.97
N THR A 176 -6.80 21.12 -1.71
CA THR A 176 -5.91 22.29 -1.80
C THR A 176 -6.46 23.45 -0.97
N GLU A 177 -5.61 24.43 -0.65
CA GLU A 177 -5.95 25.57 0.22
C GLU A 177 -5.57 26.97 -0.36
N PRO A 178 -4.56 27.14 -1.25
CA PRO A 178 -4.23 28.49 -1.77
C PRO A 178 -5.28 29.07 -2.74
N GLN A 179 -5.45 30.40 -2.71
CA GLN A 179 -6.44 31.14 -3.50
C GLN A 179 -6.33 30.92 -5.02
N ASP A 180 -5.12 30.99 -5.60
CA ASP A 180 -4.92 30.80 -7.05
C ASP A 180 -5.40 29.42 -7.53
N TRP A 181 -5.35 28.42 -6.64
CA TRP A 181 -5.85 27.08 -6.90
C TRP A 181 -7.36 27.01 -6.80
N LEU A 182 -7.99 27.70 -5.84
CA LEU A 182 -9.46 27.77 -5.72
C LEU A 182 -10.07 28.37 -7.00
N ASP A 183 -9.50 29.48 -7.47
CA ASP A 183 -9.91 30.16 -8.69
C ASP A 183 -9.78 29.26 -9.93
N ALA A 184 -8.67 28.56 -10.08
CA ALA A 184 -8.48 27.62 -11.18
C ALA A 184 -9.42 26.40 -11.08
N CYS A 185 -9.74 25.93 -9.87
CA CYS A 185 -10.68 24.84 -9.64
C CYS A 185 -12.12 25.24 -9.99
N ASP A 186 -12.53 26.46 -9.65
CA ASP A 186 -13.81 27.03 -10.05
C ASP A 186 -13.93 27.09 -11.56
N GLU A 187 -12.92 27.61 -12.26
CA GLU A 187 -12.91 27.77 -13.72
C GLU A 187 -12.89 26.44 -14.48
N LEU A 188 -12.25 25.41 -13.93
CA LEU A 188 -12.07 24.12 -14.59
C LEU A 188 -13.08 23.07 -14.14
N GLY A 189 -13.96 23.36 -13.19
CA GLY A 189 -14.89 22.37 -12.65
C GLY A 189 -14.18 21.23 -11.91
N MET A 190 -13.14 21.55 -11.14
CA MET A 190 -12.50 20.60 -10.22
C MET A 190 -13.09 20.81 -8.84
N MET A 191 -13.70 19.79 -8.24
CA MET A 191 -14.25 19.92 -6.89
C MET A 191 -13.13 19.93 -5.85
N LEU A 192 -13.43 20.49 -4.68
CA LEU A 192 -12.53 20.56 -3.54
C LEU A 192 -13.21 20.07 -2.27
N PHE A 193 -12.46 19.34 -1.46
CA PHE A 193 -12.69 19.31 -0.01
C PHE A 193 -11.60 20.15 0.63
N ALA A 194 -12.02 21.22 1.30
CA ALA A 194 -11.15 22.30 1.74
C ALA A 194 -11.46 22.68 3.19
N GLY A 195 -10.49 23.28 3.87
CA GLY A 195 -10.60 23.61 5.28
C GLY A 195 -9.21 23.66 5.88
N HIS A 196 -9.06 23.22 7.13
CA HIS A 196 -7.75 23.25 7.78
C HIS A 196 -7.46 21.95 8.52
N TYR A 197 -6.80 21.01 7.83
CA TYR A 197 -6.49 19.67 8.37
C TYR A 197 -5.75 19.69 9.73
N GLY A 198 -4.99 20.77 10.02
CA GLY A 198 -4.25 20.95 11.29
C GLY A 198 -5.09 21.45 12.48
N GLY A 199 -6.33 21.87 12.27
CA GLY A 199 -7.22 22.43 13.29
C GLY A 199 -6.82 23.81 13.83
N ALA A 200 -7.74 24.46 14.55
CA ALA A 200 -7.60 25.85 15.03
C ALA A 200 -6.54 26.11 16.13
N GLY A 201 -5.80 25.10 16.61
CA GLY A 201 -4.91 25.19 17.76
C GLY A 201 -3.47 24.75 17.52
N GLY A 202 -3.13 24.32 16.30
CA GLY A 202 -1.86 23.62 16.02
C GLY A 202 -1.78 22.24 16.70
N SER A 203 -0.61 21.62 16.65
CA SER A 203 -0.37 20.20 16.99
C SER A 203 -0.35 19.86 18.49
N GLY A 204 -1.05 20.63 19.34
CA GLY A 204 -1.12 20.41 20.79
C GLY A 204 -2.10 19.29 21.17
N PRO A 205 -1.90 18.60 22.31
CA PRO A 205 -2.78 17.52 22.75
C PRO A 205 -4.16 18.00 23.21
N ASP A 206 -4.30 19.29 23.57
CA ASP A 206 -5.53 19.88 24.09
C ASP A 206 -6.28 20.65 23.02
N ALA A 207 -7.62 20.56 23.04
CA ALA A 207 -8.48 21.33 22.15
C ALA A 207 -8.38 22.83 22.48
N PRO A 208 -8.25 23.71 21.49
CA PRO A 208 -8.29 25.14 21.74
C PRO A 208 -9.65 25.55 22.33
N PRO A 209 -9.71 26.59 23.19
CA PRO A 209 -10.96 27.17 23.64
C PRO A 209 -11.86 27.60 22.47
N PHE A 210 -13.18 27.45 22.63
CA PHE A 210 -14.15 27.75 21.56
C PHE A 210 -14.08 29.21 21.08
N ASP A 211 -13.89 30.16 21.99
CA ASP A 211 -13.76 31.60 21.70
C ASP A 211 -12.53 31.95 20.84
N LYS A 212 -11.54 31.05 20.76
CA LYS A 212 -10.41 31.17 19.83
C LYS A 212 -10.64 30.39 18.54
N ALA A 213 -11.22 29.20 18.64
CA ALA A 213 -11.43 28.32 17.50
C ALA A 213 -12.53 28.82 16.56
N GLN A 214 -13.62 29.36 17.10
CA GLN A 214 -14.77 29.83 16.33
C GLN A 214 -14.36 30.95 15.34
N PRO A 215 -13.73 32.06 15.77
CA PRO A 215 -13.34 33.11 14.83
C PRO A 215 -12.38 32.62 13.74
N PHE A 216 -11.48 31.68 14.08
CA PHE A 216 -10.58 31.06 13.12
C PHE A 216 -11.35 30.32 12.01
N TYR A 217 -12.25 29.41 12.38
CA TYR A 217 -13.03 28.65 11.38
C TYR A 217 -14.01 29.52 10.62
N HIS A 218 -14.61 30.55 11.26
CA HIS A 218 -15.49 31.50 10.58
C HIS A 218 -14.74 32.23 9.47
N ASN A 219 -13.58 32.82 9.77
CA ASN A 219 -12.80 33.52 8.76
C ASN A 219 -12.36 32.60 7.62
N LEU A 220 -11.85 31.40 7.96
CA LEU A 220 -11.47 30.40 6.97
C LEU A 220 -12.63 30.02 6.04
N ILE A 221 -13.84 29.81 6.58
CA ILE A 221 -14.99 29.39 5.78
C ILE A 221 -15.53 30.55 4.95
N LEU A 222 -15.45 31.80 5.43
CA LEU A 222 -15.79 32.96 4.63
C LEU A 222 -14.87 33.10 3.41
N ASP A 223 -13.58 32.83 3.55
CA ASP A 223 -12.63 32.78 2.42
C ASP A 223 -13.01 31.72 1.39
N LEU A 224 -13.53 30.58 1.84
CA LEU A 224 -13.88 29.45 0.97
C LEU A 224 -15.30 29.50 0.39
N SER A 225 -16.21 30.26 1.01
CA SER A 225 -17.68 30.17 0.76
C SER A 225 -18.09 30.55 -0.65
N SER A 226 -17.44 31.56 -1.24
CA SER A 226 -17.74 32.04 -2.60
C SER A 226 -17.31 31.06 -3.69
N HIS A 227 -16.39 30.13 -3.40
CA HIS A 227 -15.85 29.20 -4.38
C HIS A 227 -16.82 28.02 -4.64
N PRO A 228 -17.48 27.95 -5.82
CA PRO A 228 -18.38 26.84 -6.14
C PRO A 228 -17.66 25.49 -6.26
N SER A 229 -16.33 25.47 -6.43
CA SER A 229 -15.54 24.24 -6.40
C SER A 229 -15.48 23.60 -5.00
N VAL A 230 -15.58 24.38 -3.92
CA VAL A 230 -15.54 23.84 -2.55
C VAL A 230 -16.84 23.10 -2.24
N MET A 231 -16.75 21.79 -2.10
CA MET A 231 -17.89 20.87 -1.87
C MET A 231 -18.04 20.49 -0.40
N ILE A 232 -16.92 20.24 0.28
CA ILE A 232 -16.91 19.69 1.64
C ILE A 232 -15.96 20.53 2.49
N TYR A 233 -16.40 20.89 3.70
CA TYR A 233 -15.51 21.48 4.70
C TYR A 233 -14.85 20.41 5.56
N VAL A 234 -13.57 20.59 5.86
CA VAL A 234 -12.82 19.71 6.78
C VAL A 234 -12.20 20.52 7.91
N LEU A 235 -12.52 20.14 9.16
CA LEU A 235 -12.10 20.91 10.33
C LEU A 235 -10.80 20.39 10.94
N THR A 236 -10.61 19.07 11.04
CA THR A 236 -9.39 18.45 11.58
C THR A 236 -9.10 17.09 10.94
N ASN A 237 -7.92 16.56 11.22
CA ASN A 237 -7.46 15.25 10.78
C ASN A 237 -7.05 14.33 11.94
N GLU A 238 -7.55 13.10 11.92
CA GLU A 238 -7.08 11.96 12.71
C GLU A 238 -6.93 12.23 14.21
N VAL A 239 -7.81 13.04 14.81
CA VAL A 239 -7.87 13.19 16.27
C VAL A 239 -8.50 11.93 16.89
N ASP A 240 -7.77 11.18 17.72
CA ASP A 240 -8.32 10.00 18.41
C ASP A 240 -9.16 10.42 19.61
N TYR A 241 -10.47 10.27 19.46
CA TYR A 241 -11.44 10.60 20.48
C TYR A 241 -11.37 9.68 21.72
N LYS A 242 -10.73 8.50 21.65
CA LYS A 242 -10.61 7.58 22.78
C LYS A 242 -9.53 7.97 23.79
N THR A 243 -8.44 8.61 23.34
CA THR A 243 -7.28 8.88 24.22
C THR A 243 -7.06 10.36 24.52
N ALA A 244 -7.34 11.27 23.59
CA ALA A 244 -7.11 12.72 23.76
C ALA A 244 -8.30 13.61 23.34
N GLY A 245 -9.29 13.06 22.62
CA GLY A 245 -10.18 13.89 21.80
C GLY A 245 -11.63 14.08 22.25
N SER A 246 -12.03 13.78 23.49
CA SER A 246 -13.42 14.06 23.93
C SER A 246 -13.70 15.58 23.97
N THR A 247 -12.73 16.39 24.39
CA THR A 247 -12.78 17.85 24.33
C THR A 247 -12.76 18.38 22.90
N TYR A 248 -11.94 17.76 22.02
CA TYR A 248 -11.95 18.05 20.59
C TYR A 248 -13.29 17.72 19.95
N LYS A 249 -13.88 16.56 20.26
CA LYS A 249 -15.21 16.17 19.77
C LYS A 249 -16.26 17.20 20.19
N ALA A 250 -16.27 17.62 21.45
CA ALA A 250 -17.20 18.64 21.94
C ALA A 250 -16.98 19.99 21.25
N LEU A 251 -15.73 20.43 21.11
CA LEU A 251 -15.36 21.65 20.37
C LEU A 251 -15.85 21.59 18.92
N LEU A 252 -15.47 20.54 18.20
CA LEU A 252 -15.79 20.36 16.78
C LEU A 252 -17.28 20.19 16.56
N THR A 253 -18.02 19.63 17.52
CA THR A 253 -19.49 19.55 17.45
C THR A 253 -20.06 20.95 17.49
N ARG A 254 -19.63 21.76 18.46
CA ARG A 254 -20.08 23.15 18.58
C ARG A 254 -19.67 24.00 17.39
N VAL A 255 -18.44 23.85 16.90
CA VAL A 255 -17.96 24.54 15.68
C VAL A 255 -18.80 24.11 14.48
N ARG A 256 -19.04 22.80 14.29
CA ARG A 256 -19.89 22.31 13.19
C ARG A 256 -21.29 22.92 13.26
N ASP A 257 -21.95 22.88 14.43
CA ASP A 257 -23.31 23.41 14.60
C ASP A 257 -23.36 24.92 14.29
N ASP A 258 -22.34 25.66 14.70
CA ASP A 258 -22.20 27.09 14.44
C ASP A 258 -21.98 27.39 12.95
N LEU A 259 -21.11 26.61 12.30
CA LEU A 259 -20.86 26.71 10.86
C LEU A 259 -22.09 26.40 10.02
N ARG A 260 -23.00 25.53 10.48
CA ARG A 260 -24.28 25.29 9.76
C ARG A 260 -25.20 26.50 9.78
N ASN A 261 -25.07 27.39 10.76
CA ASN A 261 -25.77 28.68 10.77
C ASN A 261 -25.09 29.71 9.85
N LEU A 262 -23.76 29.63 9.69
CA LEU A 262 -22.99 30.54 8.84
C LEU A 262 -23.07 30.16 7.35
N ASP A 263 -22.84 28.89 7.03
CA ASP A 263 -22.95 28.32 5.69
C ASP A 263 -23.65 26.93 5.71
N PRO A 264 -24.96 26.87 5.42
CA PRO A 264 -25.69 25.60 5.35
C PRO A 264 -25.46 24.84 4.02
N THR A 265 -24.77 25.42 3.04
CA THR A 265 -24.72 24.92 1.65
C THR A 265 -23.72 23.79 1.40
N ARG A 266 -22.94 23.40 2.43
CA ARG A 266 -21.90 22.36 2.35
C ARG A 266 -21.96 21.42 3.55
N PRO A 267 -21.72 20.11 3.36
CA PRO A 267 -21.47 19.17 4.44
C PRO A 267 -20.07 19.36 5.06
N VAL A 268 -19.93 18.91 6.30
CA VAL A 268 -18.70 19.01 7.09
C VAL A 268 -18.16 17.63 7.44
N ILE A 269 -16.85 17.45 7.29
CA ILE A 269 -16.03 16.44 7.96
C ILE A 269 -15.41 17.11 9.18
N GLY A 270 -15.93 16.85 10.38
CA GLY A 270 -15.36 17.43 11.59
C GLY A 270 -13.97 16.86 11.89
N ASN A 271 -13.79 15.54 11.73
CA ASN A 271 -12.50 14.89 11.95
C ASN A 271 -12.31 13.72 10.96
N ALA A 272 -11.45 13.94 9.96
CA ALA A 272 -11.15 12.93 8.94
C ALA A 272 -10.45 11.71 9.55
N GLY A 273 -10.72 10.52 9.02
CA GLY A 273 -10.13 9.26 9.50
C GLY A 273 -10.68 8.74 10.83
N PHE A 274 -10.09 9.15 11.96
CA PHE A 274 -10.41 8.60 13.30
C PHE A 274 -11.67 9.19 13.95
N GLY A 275 -12.35 10.13 13.28
CA GLY A 275 -13.63 10.67 13.75
C GLY A 275 -14.81 9.70 13.57
N HIS A 276 -14.69 8.70 12.68
CA HIS A 276 -15.74 7.72 12.39
C HIS A 276 -17.11 8.39 12.10
N GLY A 277 -17.08 9.47 11.30
CA GLY A 277 -18.25 10.26 10.93
C GLY A 277 -18.68 11.32 11.95
N GLU A 278 -17.99 11.47 13.07
CA GLU A 278 -18.37 12.44 14.10
C GLU A 278 -17.29 13.51 14.32
N PRO A 279 -17.71 14.77 14.61
CA PRO A 279 -18.98 15.36 14.23
C PRO A 279 -19.00 15.65 12.71
N GLY A 280 -20.16 15.65 12.08
CA GLY A 280 -20.28 16.01 10.66
C GLY A 280 -21.39 15.29 9.93
N GLU A 281 -21.42 15.46 8.62
CA GLU A 281 -22.40 14.86 7.71
C GLU A 281 -21.78 13.79 6.80
N VAL A 282 -20.47 13.57 6.90
CA VAL A 282 -19.74 12.60 6.06
C VAL A 282 -19.01 11.60 6.95
N TYR A 283 -19.24 10.31 6.69
CA TYR A 283 -18.53 9.23 7.38
C TYR A 283 -17.21 8.98 6.68
N ASP A 284 -16.14 9.65 7.12
CA ASP A 284 -14.82 9.49 6.54
C ASP A 284 -13.96 8.48 7.33
N VAL A 285 -13.20 7.63 6.61
CA VAL A 285 -12.32 6.61 7.21
C VAL A 285 -10.96 6.57 6.55
N HIS A 286 -9.92 6.48 7.37
CA HIS A 286 -8.54 6.34 6.93
C HIS A 286 -8.00 4.94 7.18
N HIS A 287 -7.88 4.13 6.12
CA HIS A 287 -7.34 2.77 6.17
C HIS A 287 -6.09 2.65 5.28
N TYR A 288 -4.92 2.54 5.92
CA TYR A 288 -3.60 2.57 5.28
C TYR A 288 -2.99 1.16 5.05
N TYR A 289 -3.78 0.26 4.46
CA TYR A 289 -3.27 -1.05 4.08
C TYR A 289 -2.29 -0.94 2.90
N GLY A 290 -1.30 -1.82 2.87
CA GLY A 290 -0.19 -1.76 1.93
C GLY A 290 0.86 -0.68 2.24
N TRP A 291 0.63 0.13 3.29
CA TRP A 291 1.55 1.14 3.82
C TRP A 291 2.02 0.80 5.25
N TYR A 292 1.11 0.84 6.24
CA TYR A 292 1.44 0.52 7.64
C TYR A 292 1.29 -0.96 7.98
N ALA A 293 0.43 -1.68 7.26
CA ALA A 293 0.14 -3.09 7.52
C ALA A 293 -0.57 -3.75 6.32
N GLY A 294 -0.52 -5.09 6.28
CA GLY A 294 -1.33 -5.95 5.41
C GLY A 294 -1.14 -5.79 3.90
N ASN A 295 -1.80 -6.67 3.13
CA ASN A 295 -1.96 -6.59 1.67
C ASN A 295 -3.37 -6.14 1.27
N THR A 296 -3.61 -6.10 -0.04
CA THR A 296 -4.90 -5.89 -0.69
C THR A 296 -5.98 -6.91 -0.29
N VAL A 297 -5.64 -8.19 -0.09
CA VAL A 297 -6.58 -9.25 0.32
C VAL A 297 -7.05 -9.04 1.77
N ASP A 298 -6.15 -8.60 2.65
CA ASP A 298 -6.45 -8.24 4.04
C ASP A 298 -7.32 -6.99 4.10
N TRP A 299 -6.98 -6.02 3.25
CA TRP A 299 -7.79 -4.83 3.09
C TRP A 299 -9.19 -5.21 2.62
N TYR A 300 -9.33 -6.09 1.64
CA TYR A 300 -10.65 -6.54 1.17
C TYR A 300 -11.49 -7.14 2.31
N GLY A 301 -10.90 -8.06 3.08
CA GLY A 301 -11.56 -8.69 4.21
C GLY A 301 -11.97 -7.70 5.30
N SER A 302 -10.99 -6.91 5.78
CA SER A 302 -11.21 -5.92 6.83
C SER A 302 -12.16 -4.80 6.40
N PHE A 303 -12.07 -4.33 5.16
CA PHE A 303 -12.95 -3.31 4.60
C PHE A 303 -14.37 -3.84 4.47
N ARG A 304 -14.56 -5.07 3.97
CA ARG A 304 -15.89 -5.70 3.92
C ARG A 304 -16.48 -5.87 5.32
N ASP A 305 -15.70 -6.34 6.28
CA ASP A 305 -16.17 -6.53 7.66
C ASP A 305 -16.53 -5.19 8.30
N PHE A 306 -15.71 -4.16 8.07
CA PHE A 306 -16.02 -2.78 8.44
C PHE A 306 -17.34 -2.30 7.80
N LEU A 307 -17.53 -2.52 6.51
CA LEU A 307 -18.75 -2.14 5.79
C LEU A 307 -20.01 -2.82 6.35
N ASN A 308 -19.88 -4.05 6.87
CA ASN A 308 -20.96 -4.83 7.47
C ASN A 308 -21.22 -4.48 8.95
N ALA A 309 -20.18 -4.11 9.70
CA ALA A 309 -20.24 -3.89 11.14
C ALA A 309 -20.59 -2.44 11.52
N ALA A 310 -20.32 -1.48 10.64
CA ALA A 310 -20.56 -0.08 10.94
C ALA A 310 -22.06 0.23 11.02
N ASP A 311 -22.52 0.64 12.20
CA ASP A 311 -23.78 1.35 12.38
C ASP A 311 -23.60 2.74 11.75
N LYS A 312 -24.09 2.89 10.51
CA LYS A 312 -23.89 4.10 9.73
C LYS A 312 -25.12 4.98 9.92
N ALA A 313 -24.89 6.18 10.43
CA ALA A 313 -25.83 7.29 10.28
C ALA A 313 -26.15 7.51 8.78
N ASP A 314 -27.09 8.40 8.45
CA ASP A 314 -27.46 8.74 7.07
C ASP A 314 -26.36 9.54 6.32
N GLN A 315 -25.09 9.18 6.54
CA GLN A 315 -23.90 9.81 6.01
C GLN A 315 -23.30 8.98 4.86
N PRO A 316 -22.85 9.63 3.77
CA PRO A 316 -22.02 8.98 2.75
C PRO A 316 -20.68 8.56 3.34
N LEU A 317 -20.21 7.38 2.95
CA LEU A 317 -18.90 6.87 3.34
C LEU A 317 -17.82 7.32 2.34
N THR A 318 -16.80 8.02 2.83
CA THR A 318 -15.62 8.40 2.05
C THR A 318 -14.35 7.80 2.61
N LEU A 319 -13.37 7.66 1.73
CA LEU A 319 -11.99 7.34 2.08
C LEU A 319 -11.12 8.50 1.58
N THR A 320 -11.12 9.64 2.27
CA THR A 320 -10.35 10.84 1.84
C THR A 320 -8.85 10.65 1.94
N GLU A 321 -8.39 9.72 2.78
CA GLU A 321 -7.07 9.12 2.68
C GLU A 321 -7.21 7.60 2.88
N CYS A 322 -6.88 6.81 1.88
CA CYS A 322 -6.71 5.37 2.07
C CYS A 322 -5.53 4.91 1.27
N VAL A 323 -4.79 3.92 1.77
CA VAL A 323 -3.87 3.11 0.97
C VAL A 323 -2.78 3.90 0.22
N GLY A 324 -1.52 3.52 0.42
CA GLY A 324 -0.43 4.24 -0.23
C GLY A 324 0.85 3.45 -0.33
N ALA A 325 1.60 3.69 -1.39
CA ALA A 325 3.03 3.44 -1.44
C ALA A 325 3.69 4.73 -1.94
N TYR A 326 4.34 5.45 -1.03
CA TYR A 326 5.17 6.62 -1.33
C TYR A 326 6.43 6.16 -2.00
N THR A 327 6.54 6.60 -3.22
CA THR A 327 7.73 6.49 -4.02
C THR A 327 8.17 7.91 -4.37
N SER A 328 9.47 8.11 -4.48
CA SER A 328 10.06 9.30 -5.07
C SER A 328 9.71 9.38 -6.56
N ASP A 329 10.13 10.44 -7.21
CA ASP A 329 10.00 10.58 -8.66
C ASP A 329 10.74 9.46 -9.42
N SER A 330 11.83 8.93 -8.86
CA SER A 330 12.62 7.82 -9.40
C SER A 330 12.16 6.43 -8.94
N GLY A 331 11.26 6.35 -7.96
CA GLY A 331 10.65 5.10 -7.50
C GLY A 331 11.15 4.57 -6.15
N GLU A 332 12.08 5.24 -5.48
CA GLU A 332 12.53 4.85 -4.14
C GLU A 332 11.46 5.14 -3.08
N PHE A 333 11.33 4.32 -2.04
CA PHE A 333 10.35 4.62 -0.97
C PHE A 333 10.76 5.87 -0.16
N GLU A 334 9.91 6.89 -0.05
CA GLU A 334 10.31 8.17 0.57
C GLU A 334 10.27 8.15 2.11
N THR A 335 9.46 7.29 2.73
CA THR A 335 9.33 7.24 4.20
C THR A 335 9.81 5.91 4.78
N MET A 336 11.12 5.68 4.70
CA MET A 336 11.70 4.40 5.13
C MET A 336 11.46 4.08 6.61
N SER A 337 11.23 5.08 7.48
CA SER A 337 10.96 4.84 8.90
C SER A 337 9.62 4.18 9.20
N LYS A 338 8.62 4.41 8.35
CA LYS A 338 7.25 3.91 8.53
C LYS A 338 6.95 2.68 7.67
N GLN A 339 7.75 2.43 6.64
CA GLN A 339 7.44 1.47 5.60
C GLN A 339 8.42 0.31 5.48
N MET A 340 9.58 0.32 6.13
CA MET A 340 10.59 -0.74 5.96
C MET A 340 10.03 -2.18 6.00
N PRO A 341 9.21 -2.57 7.00
CA PRO A 341 8.69 -3.93 7.07
C PRO A 341 7.78 -4.26 5.90
N THR A 342 6.92 -3.31 5.55
CA THR A 342 5.96 -3.39 4.46
C THR A 342 6.72 -3.47 3.13
N MET A 343 7.67 -2.57 2.88
CA MET A 343 8.52 -2.57 1.69
C MET A 343 9.32 -3.88 1.53
N MET A 344 9.96 -4.37 2.59
CA MET A 344 10.67 -5.66 2.57
C MET A 344 9.73 -6.83 2.31
N GLN A 345 8.47 -6.74 2.72
CA GLN A 345 7.45 -7.72 2.40
C GLN A 345 7.11 -7.70 0.90
N TRP A 346 6.89 -6.53 0.28
CA TRP A 346 6.40 -6.47 -1.11
C TRP A 346 7.49 -6.45 -2.19
N VAL A 347 8.58 -5.75 -1.92
CA VAL A 347 9.70 -5.54 -2.85
C VAL A 347 10.88 -6.45 -2.54
N GLY A 348 10.99 -6.92 -1.29
CA GLY A 348 11.94 -7.94 -0.87
C GLY A 348 13.36 -7.62 -1.29
N THR A 349 13.98 -8.53 -2.03
CA THR A 349 15.36 -8.35 -2.50
C THR A 349 15.45 -7.96 -3.97
N ALA A 350 14.43 -7.31 -4.56
CA ALA A 350 14.42 -6.97 -5.98
C ALA A 350 15.76 -6.35 -6.44
N GLN A 351 16.27 -6.79 -7.61
CA GLN A 351 17.52 -6.25 -8.15
C GLN A 351 17.42 -4.75 -8.46
N ASN A 352 16.23 -4.31 -8.88
CA ASN A 352 15.89 -2.90 -9.06
C ASN A 352 14.71 -2.58 -8.14
N VAL A 353 15.04 -2.10 -6.94
CA VAL A 353 14.06 -1.73 -5.91
C VAL A 353 13.13 -0.66 -6.45
N SER A 354 13.63 0.40 -7.09
CA SER A 354 12.82 1.52 -7.56
C SER A 354 11.72 1.08 -8.56
N SER A 355 12.07 0.22 -9.53
CA SER A 355 11.07 -0.31 -10.49
C SER A 355 10.04 -1.21 -9.81
N ALA A 356 10.47 -2.08 -8.89
CA ALA A 356 9.57 -2.95 -8.15
C ALA A 356 8.63 -2.18 -7.21
N SER A 357 9.10 -1.08 -6.61
CA SER A 357 8.29 -0.18 -5.79
C SER A 357 7.21 0.54 -6.62
N LEU A 358 7.54 1.01 -7.81
CA LEU A 358 6.57 1.64 -8.72
C LEU A 358 5.52 0.63 -9.22
N GLU A 359 5.93 -0.60 -9.53
CA GLU A 359 5.01 -1.69 -9.89
C GLU A 359 4.05 -1.99 -8.71
N TYR A 360 4.59 -2.08 -7.49
CA TYR A 360 3.79 -2.31 -6.29
C TYR A 360 2.81 -1.17 -6.01
N GLN A 361 3.24 0.09 -6.11
CA GLN A 361 2.36 1.26 -5.95
C GLN A 361 1.19 1.19 -6.94
N ALA A 362 1.46 0.90 -8.21
CA ALA A 362 0.42 0.77 -9.23
C ALA A 362 -0.56 -0.37 -8.93
N GLU A 363 -0.06 -1.56 -8.59
CA GLU A 363 -0.90 -2.72 -8.32
C GLU A 363 -1.76 -2.57 -7.06
N LEU A 364 -1.19 -2.00 -5.99
CA LEU A 364 -1.89 -1.70 -4.75
C LEU A 364 -3.06 -0.73 -5.01
N THR A 365 -2.78 0.39 -5.69
CA THR A 365 -3.79 1.39 -6.05
C THR A 365 -4.90 0.78 -6.91
N ARG A 366 -4.54 -0.05 -7.90
CA ARG A 366 -5.52 -0.72 -8.77
C ARG A 366 -6.51 -1.53 -7.94
N GLN A 367 -5.99 -2.49 -7.18
CA GLN A 367 -6.82 -3.47 -6.47
C GLN A 367 -7.75 -2.78 -5.46
N ILE A 368 -7.24 -1.83 -4.67
CA ILE A 368 -8.02 -1.16 -3.63
C ILE A 368 -9.12 -0.27 -4.22
N VAL A 369 -8.81 0.53 -5.24
CA VAL A 369 -9.82 1.42 -5.84
C VAL A 369 -10.91 0.61 -6.52
N GLU A 370 -10.54 -0.43 -7.26
CA GLU A 370 -11.50 -1.32 -7.88
C GLU A 370 -12.38 -2.02 -6.84
N ILE A 371 -11.80 -2.61 -5.79
CA ILE A 371 -12.56 -3.24 -4.71
C ILE A 371 -13.54 -2.24 -4.07
N ALA A 372 -13.11 -1.01 -3.77
CA ALA A 372 -13.97 0.01 -3.18
C ALA A 372 -15.19 0.30 -4.06
N ARG A 373 -14.97 0.48 -5.36
CA ARG A 373 -16.06 0.73 -6.33
C ARG A 373 -16.96 -0.49 -6.47
N ARG A 374 -16.42 -1.72 -6.50
CA ARG A 374 -17.21 -2.97 -6.55
C ARG A 374 -18.07 -3.17 -5.30
N CYS A 375 -17.57 -2.78 -4.13
CA CYS A 375 -18.27 -2.89 -2.85
C CYS A 375 -19.39 -1.85 -2.65
N ARG A 376 -19.58 -0.91 -3.57
CA ARG A 376 -20.66 0.08 -3.50
C ARG A 376 -22.03 -0.56 -3.71
N THR A 377 -22.89 -0.39 -2.72
CA THR A 377 -24.30 -0.82 -2.70
C THR A 377 -25.10 0.20 -1.89
N ASP A 378 -26.43 0.11 -1.93
CA ASP A 378 -27.31 0.94 -1.09
C ASP A 378 -27.07 0.75 0.42
N LYS A 379 -26.52 -0.40 0.83
CA LYS A 379 -26.21 -0.67 2.25
C LYS A 379 -24.85 -0.14 2.66
N THR A 380 -23.85 -0.27 1.78
CA THR A 380 -22.46 0.06 2.10
C THR A 380 -22.17 1.56 1.98
N ALA A 381 -22.91 2.26 1.12
CA ALA A 381 -22.86 3.72 0.95
C ALA A 381 -21.47 4.30 0.64
N VAL A 382 -20.59 3.52 0.02
CA VAL A 382 -19.29 4.03 -0.47
C VAL A 382 -19.58 5.10 -1.53
N ALA A 383 -19.27 6.35 -1.21
CA ALA A 383 -19.58 7.52 -2.03
C ALA A 383 -18.33 8.22 -2.55
N GLY A 384 -17.15 7.84 -2.06
CA GLY A 384 -15.90 8.41 -2.52
C GLY A 384 -14.67 7.62 -2.11
N ILE A 385 -13.64 7.66 -2.96
CA ILE A 385 -12.32 7.10 -2.65
C ILE A 385 -11.21 8.02 -3.15
N MET A 386 -10.21 8.21 -2.31
CA MET A 386 -9.07 9.07 -2.56
C MET A 386 -7.79 8.35 -2.11
N PRO A 387 -7.20 7.53 -3.00
CA PRO A 387 -6.05 6.75 -2.64
C PRO A 387 -4.87 7.70 -2.34
N PHE A 388 -4.07 7.40 -1.33
CA PHE A 388 -3.10 8.33 -0.77
C PHE A 388 -1.67 7.97 -1.19
N SER A 389 -1.11 8.71 -2.16
CA SER A 389 0.35 8.93 -2.25
C SER A 389 0.72 9.93 -3.36
N TYR A 390 2.03 10.15 -3.57
CA TYR A 390 2.62 10.86 -4.70
C TYR A 390 2.54 10.00 -5.99
N TYR A 391 1.45 10.12 -6.73
CA TYR A 391 1.27 9.46 -8.04
C TYR A 391 1.93 10.20 -9.21
N LEU A 392 2.26 11.46 -9.00
CA LEU A 392 2.92 12.34 -9.96
C LEU A 392 4.20 12.87 -9.32
N GLY A 393 5.22 13.14 -10.14
CA GLY A 393 6.45 13.79 -9.71
C GLY A 393 6.52 15.23 -10.18
N TRP A 394 6.45 16.18 -9.25
CA TRP A 394 6.39 17.62 -9.54
C TRP A 394 7.53 18.42 -8.90
N ALA A 395 8.41 17.79 -8.11
CA ALA A 395 9.39 18.51 -7.31
C ALA A 395 10.40 19.32 -8.15
N ARG A 396 10.63 18.88 -9.39
CA ARG A 396 11.53 19.54 -10.36
C ARG A 396 10.79 20.20 -11.53
N ALA A 397 9.46 20.19 -11.52
CA ALA A 397 8.67 20.73 -12.61
C ALA A 397 8.80 22.25 -12.71
N LYS A 398 8.95 22.77 -13.93
CA LYS A 398 8.88 24.23 -14.22
C LYS A 398 7.59 24.59 -14.93
N THR A 399 6.99 23.64 -15.62
CA THR A 399 5.69 23.70 -16.29
C THR A 399 4.92 22.42 -16.01
N ALA A 400 3.61 22.41 -16.29
CA ALA A 400 2.81 21.19 -16.14
C ALA A 400 3.27 20.05 -17.07
N GLY A 401 3.97 20.36 -18.18
CA GLY A 401 4.52 19.36 -19.08
C GLY A 401 5.74 18.62 -18.51
N ASP A 402 6.38 19.18 -17.48
CA ASP A 402 7.55 18.57 -16.82
C ASP A 402 7.16 17.56 -15.73
N ILE A 403 5.86 17.40 -15.45
CA ILE A 403 5.36 16.48 -14.44
C ILE A 403 5.66 15.04 -14.87
N ILE A 404 6.33 14.31 -14.00
CA ILE A 404 6.64 12.89 -14.20
C ILE A 404 5.37 12.07 -13.90
N LEU A 405 4.91 11.32 -14.91
CA LEU A 405 3.79 10.38 -14.75
C LEU A 405 4.33 9.03 -14.26
N LYS A 406 3.97 8.64 -13.03
CA LYS A 406 4.34 7.32 -12.50
C LYS A 406 3.37 6.25 -13.05
N PRO A 407 3.77 4.95 -13.09
CA PRO A 407 2.86 3.86 -13.50
C PRO A 407 1.54 3.80 -12.71
N ALA A 408 1.57 4.23 -11.46
CA ALA A 408 0.38 4.32 -10.62
C ALA A 408 -0.61 5.40 -11.10
N PHE A 409 -0.15 6.46 -11.79
CA PHE A 409 -1.05 7.46 -12.38
C PHE A 409 -1.81 6.90 -13.59
N GLU A 410 -1.18 6.06 -14.43
CA GLU A 410 -1.89 5.34 -15.49
C GLU A 410 -2.92 4.36 -14.91
N THR A 411 -2.61 3.80 -13.74
CA THR A 411 -3.59 3.02 -12.98
C THR A 411 -4.76 3.89 -12.54
N ILE A 412 -4.52 5.09 -11.98
CA ILE A 412 -5.58 6.05 -11.65
C ILE A 412 -6.46 6.34 -12.87
N ARG A 413 -5.87 6.64 -14.04
CA ARG A 413 -6.65 6.84 -15.29
C ARG A 413 -7.59 5.67 -15.57
N THR A 414 -7.12 4.45 -15.36
CA THR A 414 -7.91 3.23 -15.57
C THR A 414 -9.04 3.11 -14.54
N VAL A 415 -8.73 3.17 -13.25
CA VAL A 415 -9.71 2.88 -12.19
C VAL A 415 -10.68 4.03 -11.90
N PHE A 416 -10.38 5.25 -12.37
CA PHE A 416 -11.25 6.43 -12.27
C PHE A 416 -12.07 6.71 -13.54
N GLN A 417 -12.06 5.81 -14.52
CA GLN A 417 -13.01 5.89 -15.64
C GLN A 417 -14.46 6.05 -15.12
N PRO A 418 -15.27 6.95 -15.71
CA PRO A 418 -16.64 7.21 -15.24
C PRO A 418 -17.49 5.94 -15.24
N VAL A 419 -17.40 5.16 -16.31
CA VAL A 419 -17.87 3.77 -16.34
C VAL A 419 -16.64 2.87 -16.24
N LEU A 420 -16.59 2.01 -15.22
CA LEU A 420 -15.47 1.10 -15.00
C LEU A 420 -15.89 -0.35 -15.18
N ILE A 421 -15.25 -1.05 -16.11
CA ILE A 421 -15.20 -2.51 -16.12
C ILE A 421 -14.05 -2.98 -15.22
N SER A 422 -14.39 -3.60 -14.10
CA SER A 422 -13.44 -4.08 -13.10
C SER A 422 -13.47 -5.61 -13.01
N PRO A 423 -12.37 -6.29 -13.38
CA PRO A 423 -12.27 -7.74 -13.26
C PRO A 423 -12.00 -8.13 -11.81
N GLU A 424 -12.74 -9.13 -11.34
CA GLU A 424 -12.48 -9.80 -10.08
C GLU A 424 -11.99 -11.21 -10.37
N CYS A 425 -10.67 -11.36 -10.34
CA CYS A 425 -9.95 -12.58 -10.67
C CYS A 425 -8.88 -12.86 -9.61
N TRP A 426 -9.14 -13.86 -8.76
CA TRP A 426 -8.22 -14.30 -7.71
C TRP A 426 -7.40 -15.54 -8.14
N SER A 427 -7.83 -16.24 -9.19
CA SER A 427 -7.04 -17.28 -9.86
C SER A 427 -6.17 -16.67 -10.95
N ARG A 428 -4.84 -16.63 -10.74
CA ARG A 428 -3.87 -15.98 -11.64
C ARG A 428 -2.96 -16.95 -12.38
N ASN A 429 -2.95 -18.23 -12.01
CA ASN A 429 -2.07 -19.26 -12.56
C ASN A 429 -2.91 -20.33 -13.27
N ILE A 430 -3.03 -20.32 -14.60
CA ILE A 430 -3.96 -21.21 -15.31
C ILE A 430 -3.20 -22.33 -16.03
N TYR A 431 -3.72 -23.55 -15.99
CA TYR A 431 -3.22 -24.61 -16.86
C TYR A 431 -3.63 -24.36 -18.32
N ALA A 432 -2.70 -24.59 -19.25
CA ALA A 432 -3.06 -24.64 -20.67
C ALA A 432 -4.03 -25.81 -20.92
N GLY A 433 -5.15 -25.55 -21.61
CA GLY A 433 -6.24 -26.50 -21.79
C GLY A 433 -7.44 -26.27 -20.86
N ASP A 434 -7.24 -25.53 -19.77
CA ASP A 434 -8.33 -25.09 -18.88
C ASP A 434 -8.96 -23.78 -19.37
N ALA A 435 -9.86 -23.21 -18.57
CA ALA A 435 -10.44 -21.90 -18.81
C ALA A 435 -10.14 -20.94 -17.65
N LEU A 436 -9.78 -19.70 -17.99
CA LEU A 436 -9.76 -18.60 -17.03
C LEU A 436 -11.20 -18.21 -16.69
N LYS A 437 -11.58 -18.36 -15.43
CA LYS A 437 -12.91 -17.99 -14.92
C LYS A 437 -12.79 -16.78 -14.00
N MET A 438 -13.63 -15.78 -14.20
CA MET A 438 -13.67 -14.60 -13.34
C MET A 438 -15.04 -13.92 -13.37
N ARG A 439 -15.25 -12.97 -12.44
CA ARG A 439 -16.39 -12.04 -12.49
C ARG A 439 -15.95 -10.70 -13.04
N LEU A 440 -16.87 -10.01 -13.70
CA LEU A 440 -16.70 -8.65 -14.15
C LEU A 440 -17.76 -7.79 -13.47
N CYS A 441 -17.34 -6.72 -12.80
CA CYS A 441 -18.22 -5.69 -12.28
C CYS A 441 -18.16 -4.47 -13.19
N VAL A 442 -19.32 -3.98 -13.62
CA VAL A 442 -19.46 -2.67 -14.26
C VAL A 442 -19.98 -1.69 -13.23
N ALA A 443 -19.16 -0.72 -12.85
CA ALA A 443 -19.56 0.40 -12.00
C ALA A 443 -19.91 1.60 -12.88
N ASN A 444 -21.17 2.04 -12.84
CA ASN A 444 -21.63 3.19 -13.61
C ASN A 444 -21.65 4.46 -12.75
N ASP A 445 -20.61 5.26 -12.88
CA ASP A 445 -20.48 6.60 -12.28
C ASP A 445 -20.32 7.67 -13.39
N SER A 446 -21.07 7.51 -14.48
CA SER A 446 -21.03 8.38 -15.67
C SER A 446 -21.06 9.88 -15.33
N ASP A 447 -20.11 10.66 -15.86
CA ASP A 447 -20.07 12.12 -15.67
C ASP A 447 -21.30 12.84 -16.25
N SER A 448 -21.94 12.24 -17.25
CA SER A 448 -23.20 12.74 -17.83
C SER A 448 -24.43 12.44 -16.97
N GLY A 449 -24.30 11.62 -15.92
CA GLY A 449 -25.40 11.23 -15.04
C GLY A 449 -26.43 10.30 -15.70
N ARG A 450 -26.01 9.52 -16.70
CA ARG A 450 -26.91 8.66 -17.49
C ARG A 450 -26.80 7.18 -17.13
N ASP A 451 -27.89 6.46 -17.38
CA ASP A 451 -27.89 5.01 -17.40
C ASP A 451 -27.01 4.50 -18.56
N LEU A 452 -26.29 3.42 -18.30
CA LEU A 452 -25.59 2.68 -19.35
C LEU A 452 -26.62 1.77 -20.04
N ALA A 453 -26.71 1.84 -21.36
CA ALA A 453 -27.57 0.97 -22.15
C ALA A 453 -27.05 -0.50 -22.10
N PRO A 454 -27.84 -1.48 -22.58
CA PRO A 454 -27.34 -2.84 -22.75
C PRO A 454 -26.00 -2.82 -23.51
N SER A 455 -25.03 -3.55 -22.99
CA SER A 455 -23.64 -3.47 -23.40
C SER A 455 -22.99 -4.85 -23.40
N GLN A 456 -21.86 -4.98 -24.09
CA GLN A 456 -21.12 -6.23 -24.20
C GLN A 456 -19.75 -6.07 -23.54
N ALA A 457 -19.43 -6.93 -22.58
CA ALA A 457 -18.06 -7.09 -22.12
C ALA A 457 -17.32 -8.04 -23.07
N THR A 458 -16.14 -7.64 -23.53
CA THR A 458 -15.23 -8.47 -24.33
C THR A 458 -13.94 -8.67 -23.58
N VAL A 459 -13.45 -9.90 -23.51
CA VAL A 459 -12.19 -10.23 -22.84
C VAL A 459 -11.29 -11.04 -23.76
N ASP A 460 -10.05 -10.57 -23.92
CA ASP A 460 -9.00 -11.24 -24.70
C ASP A 460 -7.80 -11.55 -23.80
N ILE A 461 -7.23 -12.74 -23.92
CA ILE A 461 -5.95 -13.12 -23.31
C ILE A 461 -4.88 -13.01 -24.40
N VAL A 462 -3.90 -12.15 -24.16
CA VAL A 462 -2.94 -11.70 -25.17
C VAL A 462 -1.52 -12.03 -24.74
N ALA A 463 -0.75 -12.64 -25.64
CA ALA A 463 0.67 -12.91 -25.44
C ALA A 463 1.53 -11.65 -25.63
N ALA A 464 2.80 -11.71 -25.24
CA ALA A 464 3.72 -10.58 -25.36
C ALA A 464 3.96 -10.11 -26.80
N ASP A 465 3.78 -10.98 -27.80
CA ASP A 465 3.88 -10.66 -29.23
C ASP A 465 2.58 -10.05 -29.81
N GLY A 466 1.55 -9.86 -28.98
CA GLY A 466 0.25 -9.32 -29.38
C GLY A 466 -0.74 -10.36 -29.89
N SER A 467 -0.37 -11.64 -29.98
CA SER A 467 -1.29 -12.70 -30.39
C SER A 467 -2.36 -12.97 -29.32
N VAL A 468 -3.60 -13.16 -29.77
CA VAL A 468 -4.72 -13.52 -28.89
C VAL A 468 -4.79 -15.03 -28.76
N ILE A 469 -4.67 -15.54 -27.55
CA ILE A 469 -4.69 -16.98 -27.26
C ILE A 469 -6.06 -17.46 -26.77
N GLY A 470 -6.93 -16.56 -26.34
CA GLY A 470 -8.29 -16.90 -25.91
C GLY A 470 -9.16 -15.65 -25.82
N SER A 471 -10.43 -15.79 -26.16
CA SER A 471 -11.41 -14.69 -26.11
C SER A 471 -12.75 -15.18 -25.59
N ALA A 472 -13.48 -14.29 -24.92
CA ALA A 472 -14.87 -14.50 -24.55
C ALA A 472 -15.64 -13.19 -24.53
N LYS A 473 -16.96 -13.31 -24.54
CA LYS A 473 -17.90 -12.18 -24.47
C LYS A 473 -19.00 -12.48 -23.47
N ALA A 474 -19.51 -11.44 -22.83
CA ALA A 474 -20.68 -11.52 -21.96
C ALA A 474 -21.58 -10.31 -22.21
N GLU A 475 -22.88 -10.57 -22.40
CA GLU A 475 -23.88 -9.50 -22.47
C GLU A 475 -24.20 -9.00 -21.07
N LEU A 476 -24.41 -7.69 -20.96
CA LEU A 476 -24.91 -7.03 -19.77
C LEU A 476 -26.21 -6.29 -20.11
N ALA A 477 -27.18 -6.42 -19.22
CA ALA A 477 -28.35 -5.55 -19.24
C ALA A 477 -27.95 -4.08 -18.99
N ALA A 478 -28.89 -3.17 -19.18
CA ALA A 478 -28.69 -1.77 -18.82
C ALA A 478 -28.25 -1.65 -17.35
N VAL A 479 -27.29 -0.76 -17.08
CA VAL A 479 -26.77 -0.51 -15.73
C VAL A 479 -27.21 0.89 -15.31
N PRO A 480 -28.16 1.01 -14.35
CA PRO A 480 -28.62 2.30 -13.88
C PRO A 480 -27.47 3.21 -13.44
N TYR A 481 -27.64 4.51 -13.63
CA TYR A 481 -26.69 5.49 -13.13
C TYR A 481 -26.51 5.33 -11.61
N TYR A 482 -25.26 5.46 -11.16
CA TYR A 482 -24.89 5.32 -9.77
C TYR A 482 -25.16 3.91 -9.22
N SER A 483 -25.00 2.87 -10.03
CA SER A 483 -25.13 1.47 -9.60
C SER A 483 -24.02 0.57 -10.16
N ASN A 484 -23.99 -0.68 -9.67
CA ASN A 484 -23.07 -1.71 -10.13
C ASN A 484 -23.84 -2.89 -10.73
N ALA A 485 -23.32 -3.48 -11.81
CA ALA A 485 -23.81 -4.73 -12.39
C ALA A 485 -22.69 -5.76 -12.49
N TRP A 486 -23.04 -7.04 -12.34
CA TRP A 486 -22.08 -8.14 -12.35
C TRP A 486 -22.41 -9.15 -13.43
N THR A 487 -21.38 -9.70 -14.05
CA THR A 487 -21.47 -10.86 -14.94
C THR A 487 -20.28 -11.79 -14.72
N THR A 488 -20.40 -13.03 -15.16
CA THR A 488 -19.32 -14.04 -15.09
C THR A 488 -18.82 -14.32 -16.49
N ILE A 489 -17.51 -14.57 -16.62
CA ILE A 489 -16.91 -14.92 -17.90
C ILE A 489 -15.96 -16.11 -17.75
N SER A 490 -15.90 -16.94 -18.78
CA SER A 490 -15.02 -18.11 -18.86
C SER A 490 -14.32 -18.09 -20.21
N ILE A 491 -12.99 -17.93 -20.20
CA ILE A 491 -12.18 -17.83 -21.41
C ILE A 491 -11.37 -19.12 -21.58
N PRO A 492 -11.66 -19.96 -22.59
CA PRO A 492 -10.89 -21.18 -22.81
C PRO A 492 -9.46 -20.84 -23.24
N ILE A 493 -8.50 -21.61 -22.74
CA ILE A 493 -7.08 -21.50 -23.07
C ILE A 493 -6.66 -22.74 -23.86
N PRO A 494 -6.07 -22.59 -25.07
CA PRO A 494 -5.63 -23.72 -25.87
C PRO A 494 -4.61 -24.60 -25.13
N THR A 495 -4.72 -25.91 -25.26
CA THR A 495 -3.81 -26.89 -24.64
C THR A 495 -2.34 -26.70 -25.05
N ALA A 496 -2.10 -26.22 -26.28
CA ALA A 496 -0.75 -25.99 -26.81
C ALA A 496 -0.10 -24.68 -26.28
N THR A 497 -0.77 -23.92 -25.43
CA THR A 497 -0.27 -22.63 -24.93
C THR A 497 1.01 -22.84 -24.09
N PRO A 498 2.14 -22.21 -24.44
CA PRO A 498 3.39 -22.38 -23.71
C PRO A 498 3.35 -21.66 -22.36
N ARG A 499 4.27 -22.05 -21.47
CA ARG A 499 4.50 -21.31 -20.22
C ARG A 499 4.85 -19.86 -20.53
N GLY A 500 4.08 -18.93 -19.99
CA GLY A 500 4.31 -17.50 -20.19
C GLY A 500 3.44 -16.62 -19.30
N TYR A 501 3.75 -15.33 -19.30
CA TYR A 501 2.87 -14.29 -18.75
C TYR A 501 2.03 -13.73 -19.89
N TYR A 502 0.73 -13.56 -19.64
CA TYR A 502 -0.24 -13.12 -20.63
C TYR A 502 -1.08 -11.99 -20.03
N THR A 503 -1.45 -11.03 -20.88
CA THR A 503 -2.28 -9.90 -20.49
C THR A 503 -3.75 -10.22 -20.80
N VAL A 504 -4.59 -10.18 -19.77
CA VAL A 504 -6.04 -10.23 -19.90
C VAL A 504 -6.55 -8.81 -20.12
N ASN A 505 -7.10 -8.53 -21.29
CA ASN A 505 -7.68 -7.25 -21.67
C ASN A 505 -9.21 -7.33 -21.59
N CYS A 506 -9.82 -6.54 -20.72
CA CYS A 506 -11.27 -6.40 -20.59
C CYS A 506 -11.71 -5.08 -21.22
N LYS A 507 -12.77 -5.11 -22.02
CA LYS A 507 -13.42 -3.92 -22.58
C LYS A 507 -14.92 -4.00 -22.38
N LEU A 508 -15.55 -2.84 -22.22
CA LEU A 508 -17.01 -2.69 -22.21
C LEU A 508 -17.43 -1.88 -23.43
N ILE A 509 -18.28 -2.47 -24.27
CA ILE A 509 -18.74 -1.87 -25.52
C ILE A 509 -20.24 -1.59 -25.42
N GLU A 510 -20.63 -0.33 -25.61
CA GLU A 510 -22.03 0.10 -25.73
C GLU A 510 -22.25 0.59 -27.17
N ASN A 511 -23.18 -0.02 -27.91
CA ASN A 511 -23.51 0.36 -29.29
C ASN A 511 -22.30 0.52 -30.24
N GLY A 512 -21.25 -0.29 -30.05
CA GLY A 512 -20.02 -0.24 -30.84
C GLY A 512 -18.96 0.76 -30.35
N THR A 513 -19.24 1.54 -29.30
CA THR A 513 -18.28 2.45 -28.67
C THR A 513 -17.69 1.82 -27.41
N GLU A 514 -16.36 1.94 -27.26
CA GLU A 514 -15.67 1.51 -26.03
C GLU A 514 -15.93 2.50 -24.91
N MET A 515 -16.64 2.05 -23.89
CA MET A 515 -16.99 2.86 -22.71
C MET A 515 -15.97 2.71 -21.58
N SER A 516 -15.30 1.57 -21.52
CA SER A 516 -14.34 1.26 -20.47
C SER A 516 -13.35 0.20 -20.91
N ARG A 517 -12.13 0.27 -20.37
CA ARG A 517 -11.08 -0.75 -20.54
C ARG A 517 -10.32 -0.99 -19.25
N ASN A 518 -9.95 -2.25 -19.01
CA ASN A 518 -9.07 -2.63 -17.91
C ASN A 518 -8.21 -3.83 -18.31
N SER A 519 -7.08 -4.05 -17.65
CA SER A 519 -6.19 -5.17 -17.93
C SER A 519 -5.41 -5.64 -16.72
N PHE A 520 -5.08 -6.93 -16.71
CA PHE A 520 -4.21 -7.53 -15.69
C PHE A 520 -3.41 -8.71 -16.25
N GLU A 521 -2.35 -9.12 -15.56
CA GLU A 521 -1.51 -10.24 -15.97
C GLU A 521 -1.98 -11.56 -15.32
N VAL A 522 -1.85 -12.66 -16.08
CA VAL A 522 -1.98 -14.04 -15.62
C VAL A 522 -0.78 -14.87 -16.07
N THR A 523 -0.44 -15.89 -15.31
CA THR A 523 0.49 -16.96 -15.71
C THR A 523 -0.30 -18.08 -16.36
N VAL A 524 0.14 -18.55 -17.53
CA VAL A 524 -0.38 -19.79 -18.14
C VAL A 524 0.77 -20.79 -18.25
N ALA A 525 0.51 -22.08 -17.98
CA ALA A 525 1.51 -23.14 -18.16
C ALA A 525 0.88 -24.50 -18.53
N PRO A 526 1.54 -25.32 -19.37
CA PRO A 526 1.06 -26.68 -19.65
C PRO A 526 1.34 -27.63 -18.47
N HIS A 527 0.55 -28.69 -18.32
CA HIS A 527 0.80 -29.73 -17.30
C HIS A 527 2.21 -30.34 -17.39
N GLU A 528 2.76 -30.49 -18.61
CA GLU A 528 4.12 -30.99 -18.83
C GLU A 528 5.20 -30.15 -18.14
N TRP A 529 4.98 -28.83 -17.98
CA TRP A 529 5.93 -27.94 -17.33
C TRP A 529 6.10 -28.26 -15.84
N ALA A 530 5.06 -28.77 -15.19
CA ALA A 530 5.06 -29.11 -13.77
C ALA A 530 5.45 -30.58 -13.50
N LYS A 531 5.62 -31.43 -14.52
CA LYS A 531 5.97 -32.84 -14.31
C LYS A 531 7.25 -33.01 -13.50
N CYS A 532 7.29 -34.08 -12.72
CA CYS A 532 8.45 -34.46 -11.92
C CYS A 532 9.10 -35.72 -12.50
N THR A 533 10.42 -35.74 -12.57
CA THR A 533 11.19 -36.87 -13.10
C THR A 533 11.93 -37.66 -12.01
N ALA A 534 11.73 -37.29 -10.74
CA ALA A 534 12.38 -37.95 -9.62
C ALA A 534 11.98 -39.43 -9.49
N SER A 535 12.96 -40.28 -9.16
CA SER A 535 12.79 -41.69 -8.77
C SER A 535 13.15 -41.87 -7.28
N ASP A 536 12.97 -43.09 -6.77
CA ASP A 536 13.43 -43.50 -5.42
C ASP A 536 12.82 -42.70 -4.26
N VAL A 537 11.55 -42.33 -4.42
CA VAL A 537 10.75 -41.66 -3.40
C VAL A 537 10.03 -42.69 -2.52
N THR A 538 10.20 -42.60 -1.21
CA THR A 538 9.34 -43.27 -0.22
C THR A 538 8.32 -42.26 0.31
N LEU A 539 7.04 -42.62 0.39
CA LEU A 539 5.96 -41.74 0.84
C LEU A 539 5.32 -42.28 2.11
N PHE A 540 5.25 -41.46 3.15
CA PHE A 540 4.36 -41.66 4.29
C PHE A 540 3.14 -40.74 4.15
N ASP A 541 2.00 -41.32 3.80
CA ASP A 541 0.74 -40.59 3.58
C ASP A 541 -0.47 -41.41 4.09
N PRO A 542 -0.83 -41.28 5.37
CA PRO A 542 -2.00 -41.95 5.92
C PRO A 542 -3.32 -41.53 5.28
N ALA A 543 -3.42 -40.29 4.77
CA ALA A 543 -4.65 -39.73 4.21
C ALA A 543 -4.81 -39.97 2.70
N GLY A 544 -3.73 -40.27 1.99
CA GLY A 544 -3.70 -40.57 0.56
C GLY A 544 -3.76 -39.34 -0.38
N LYS A 545 -3.98 -38.13 0.15
CA LYS A 545 -4.10 -36.91 -0.67
C LYS A 545 -2.79 -36.52 -1.35
N THR A 546 -1.67 -36.68 -0.66
CA THR A 546 -0.35 -36.38 -1.24
C THR A 546 -0.01 -37.43 -2.30
N ALA A 547 -0.35 -38.70 -2.07
CA ALA A 547 -0.18 -39.78 -3.03
C ALA A 547 -0.85 -39.46 -4.39
N ASP A 548 -2.06 -38.90 -4.38
CA ASP A 548 -2.77 -38.50 -5.59
C ASP A 548 -2.09 -37.32 -6.32
N ALA A 549 -1.69 -36.29 -5.58
CA ALA A 549 -0.93 -35.16 -6.13
C ALA A 549 0.40 -35.62 -6.76
N LEU A 550 1.12 -36.55 -6.11
CA LEU A 550 2.35 -37.12 -6.64
C LEU A 550 2.12 -37.92 -7.92
N ARG A 551 1.06 -38.73 -7.98
CA ARG A 551 0.68 -39.47 -9.21
C ARG A 551 0.37 -38.51 -10.36
N GLN A 552 -0.34 -37.42 -10.08
CA GLN A 552 -0.64 -36.40 -11.09
C GLN A 552 0.62 -35.74 -11.67
N LEU A 553 1.64 -35.54 -10.84
CA LEU A 553 2.95 -35.03 -11.28
C LEU A 553 3.82 -36.08 -11.98
N GLY A 554 3.38 -37.34 -12.06
CA GLY A 554 4.13 -38.45 -12.65
C GLY A 554 5.19 -39.08 -11.73
N VAL A 555 5.15 -38.78 -10.43
CA VAL A 555 6.12 -39.31 -9.46
C VAL A 555 5.80 -40.76 -9.12
N ARG A 556 6.80 -41.63 -9.22
CA ARG A 556 6.72 -43.01 -8.72
C ARG A 556 7.23 -43.04 -7.28
N PHE A 557 6.49 -43.68 -6.39
CA PHE A 557 6.86 -43.79 -4.99
C PHE A 557 6.51 -45.15 -4.38
N ARG A 558 7.26 -45.54 -3.35
CA ARG A 558 6.93 -46.64 -2.44
C ARG A 558 6.22 -46.09 -1.21
N GLN A 559 5.00 -46.52 -0.96
CA GLN A 559 4.26 -46.08 0.22
C GLN A 559 4.65 -46.88 1.47
N ILE A 560 4.78 -46.19 2.60
CA ILE A 560 4.97 -46.78 3.94
C ILE A 560 3.86 -46.30 4.87
N THR A 561 3.58 -47.08 5.91
CA THR A 561 2.49 -46.81 6.88
C THR A 561 2.99 -46.55 8.30
N ASN A 562 4.30 -46.64 8.55
CA ASN A 562 4.90 -46.43 9.86
C ASN A 562 6.26 -45.73 9.69
N LEU A 563 6.51 -44.70 10.50
CA LEU A 563 7.75 -43.90 10.52
C LEU A 563 8.85 -44.48 11.43
N GLU A 564 8.59 -45.57 12.16
CA GLU A 564 9.61 -46.32 12.92
C GLU A 564 10.60 -47.06 12.00
N ARG A 565 10.19 -47.35 10.76
CA ARG A 565 11.02 -48.05 9.76
C ARG A 565 11.30 -47.15 8.57
N LEU A 566 12.34 -46.34 8.71
CA LEU A 566 12.81 -45.46 7.66
C LEU A 566 13.43 -46.26 6.49
N PRO A 567 13.42 -45.73 5.26
CA PRO A 567 14.13 -46.35 4.14
C PRO A 567 15.64 -46.40 4.41
N GLU A 568 16.32 -47.38 3.81
CA GLU A 568 17.79 -47.52 3.97
C GLU A 568 18.56 -46.36 3.32
N SER A 569 18.04 -45.79 2.23
CA SER A 569 18.61 -44.65 1.51
C SER A 569 17.53 -43.94 0.67
N GLY A 570 17.88 -42.81 0.06
CA GLY A 570 16.98 -42.05 -0.82
C GLY A 570 16.13 -41.00 -0.07
N VAL A 571 14.94 -40.73 -0.60
CA VAL A 571 14.05 -39.68 -0.09
C VAL A 571 12.86 -40.26 0.65
N LEU A 572 12.58 -39.75 1.84
CA LEU A 572 11.31 -39.92 2.53
C LEU A 572 10.49 -38.63 2.40
N VAL A 573 9.33 -38.71 1.77
CA VAL A 573 8.32 -37.66 1.78
C VAL A 573 7.32 -37.93 2.90
N ILE A 574 7.20 -36.98 3.82
CA ILE A 574 6.13 -36.94 4.82
C ILE A 574 5.02 -36.05 4.24
N ALA A 575 3.85 -36.63 4.04
CA ALA A 575 2.71 -35.99 3.40
C ALA A 575 2.16 -34.79 4.17
N GLU A 576 1.40 -33.95 3.45
CA GLU A 576 0.70 -32.83 4.06
C GLU A 576 -0.26 -33.31 5.16
N SER A 577 -0.20 -32.66 6.33
CA SER A 577 -1.02 -32.96 7.50
C SER A 577 -0.94 -34.43 7.98
N ALA A 578 0.19 -35.10 7.76
CA ALA A 578 0.41 -36.50 8.13
C ALA A 578 0.93 -36.70 9.56
N LEU A 579 1.52 -35.68 10.18
CA LEU A 579 2.05 -35.73 11.54
C LEU A 579 1.04 -35.18 12.56
N GLY A 580 1.02 -35.76 13.76
CA GLY A 580 0.12 -35.41 14.85
C GLY A 580 -0.22 -36.61 15.72
N ASP A 581 -0.82 -36.39 16.90
CA ASP A 581 -1.31 -37.47 17.79
C ASP A 581 -0.26 -38.59 18.04
N ALA A 582 0.99 -38.19 18.30
CA ALA A 582 2.19 -39.03 18.52
C ALA A 582 2.78 -39.74 17.27
N ILE A 583 2.29 -39.44 16.06
CA ILE A 583 2.88 -39.92 14.80
C ILE A 583 4.04 -38.99 14.39
N TYR A 584 5.26 -39.35 14.78
CA TYR A 584 6.50 -38.68 14.37
C TYR A 584 7.61 -39.70 14.08
N PRO A 585 8.61 -39.36 13.25
CA PRO A 585 9.82 -40.17 13.15
C PRO A 585 10.52 -40.29 14.51
N ASP A 586 10.97 -41.50 14.85
CA ASP A 586 11.88 -41.67 15.99
C ASP A 586 13.21 -41.00 15.68
N LYS A 587 13.63 -40.08 16.54
CA LYS A 587 14.90 -39.35 16.40
C LYS A 587 16.09 -40.30 16.37
N ALA A 588 16.07 -41.36 17.16
CA ALA A 588 17.17 -42.34 17.22
C ALA A 588 17.31 -43.15 15.92
N ALA A 589 16.19 -43.39 15.21
CA ALA A 589 16.19 -44.03 13.90
C ALA A 589 16.51 -43.03 12.76
N LEU A 590 16.08 -41.77 12.90
CA LEU A 590 16.28 -40.72 11.92
C LEU A 590 17.75 -40.29 11.81
N GLU A 591 18.47 -40.18 12.93
CA GLU A 591 19.85 -39.74 12.93
C GLU A 591 20.78 -40.58 12.03
N PRO A 592 20.82 -41.93 12.12
CA PRO A 592 21.61 -42.76 11.21
C PRO A 592 21.21 -42.60 9.74
N PHE A 593 19.90 -42.52 9.46
CA PHE A 593 19.38 -42.31 8.10
C PHE A 593 19.93 -41.01 7.50
N LEU A 594 19.81 -39.89 8.21
CA LEU A 594 20.33 -38.60 7.76
C LEU A 594 21.86 -38.63 7.64
N LYS A 595 22.59 -39.15 8.64
CA LYS A 595 24.05 -39.22 8.62
C LYS A 595 24.59 -39.99 7.41
N SER A 596 23.86 -41.01 6.95
CA SER A 596 24.21 -41.80 5.77
C SER A 596 23.94 -41.09 4.42
N GLY A 597 23.20 -39.98 4.42
CA GLY A 597 22.82 -39.22 3.22
C GLY A 597 21.33 -39.26 2.88
N GLY A 598 20.51 -39.92 3.71
CA GLY A 598 19.06 -39.93 3.56
C GLY A 598 18.46 -38.53 3.69
N ARG A 599 17.38 -38.25 2.95
CA ARG A 599 16.73 -36.93 2.96
C ARG A 599 15.24 -37.06 3.27
N VAL A 600 14.75 -36.18 4.12
CA VAL A 600 13.32 -36.08 4.45
C VAL A 600 12.76 -34.80 3.84
N LEU A 601 11.73 -34.91 3.01
CA LEU A 601 10.88 -33.79 2.62
C LEU A 601 9.61 -33.85 3.46
N CYS A 602 9.45 -32.92 4.39
CA CYS A 602 8.24 -32.80 5.20
C CYS A 602 7.40 -31.65 4.68
N LEU A 603 6.25 -31.99 4.07
CA LEU A 603 5.28 -31.02 3.56
C LEU A 603 4.51 -30.36 4.71
N ARG A 604 3.61 -29.42 4.39
CA ARG A 604 2.89 -28.60 5.37
C ARG A 604 2.23 -29.46 6.44
N GLN A 605 2.34 -29.05 7.71
CA GLN A 605 1.71 -29.75 8.84
C GLN A 605 0.75 -28.82 9.58
N ASP A 606 -0.11 -29.40 10.41
CA ASP A 606 -0.99 -28.62 11.29
C ASP A 606 -0.18 -28.09 12.48
N ARG A 607 -0.27 -26.78 12.71
CA ARG A 607 0.39 -26.12 13.83
C ARG A 607 -0.10 -26.61 15.19
N GLU A 608 -1.40 -26.83 15.36
CA GLU A 608 -1.97 -27.24 16.66
C GLU A 608 -1.54 -28.66 17.04
N LYS A 609 -1.09 -29.44 16.05
CA LYS A 609 -0.53 -30.79 16.22
C LYS A 609 0.98 -30.81 16.02
N TRP A 610 1.67 -29.68 16.03
CA TRP A 610 3.10 -29.66 15.74
C TRP A 610 3.95 -30.03 16.97
N ASN A 611 4.88 -30.97 16.77
CA ASN A 611 6.00 -31.22 17.68
C ASN A 611 7.29 -31.28 16.84
N GLY A 612 8.25 -30.42 17.17
CA GLY A 612 9.54 -30.31 16.49
C GLY A 612 10.69 -31.14 17.09
N ASP A 613 10.46 -31.93 18.15
CA ASP A 613 11.54 -32.59 18.91
C ASP A 613 12.29 -33.67 18.10
N TRP A 614 11.65 -34.23 17.08
CA TRP A 614 12.25 -35.20 16.15
C TRP A 614 13.26 -34.58 15.17
N LEU A 615 13.31 -33.25 15.06
CA LEU A 615 14.18 -32.55 14.12
C LEU A 615 15.64 -32.47 14.60
N PRO A 616 16.61 -32.27 13.67
CA PRO A 616 17.98 -31.93 14.01
C PRO A 616 18.12 -30.61 14.80
N ALA A 617 17.18 -29.68 14.60
CA ALA A 617 17.12 -28.39 15.29
C ALA A 617 15.68 -28.05 15.67
N LYS A 618 15.46 -27.40 16.82
CA LYS A 618 14.12 -27.20 17.36
C LYS A 618 13.43 -25.99 16.72
N LEU A 619 12.40 -26.25 15.91
CA LEU A 619 11.60 -25.23 15.25
C LEU A 619 10.15 -25.21 15.78
N ASN A 620 9.57 -24.02 15.85
CA ASN A 620 8.16 -23.78 16.17
C ASN A 620 7.40 -23.23 14.95
N MET A 621 6.07 -23.32 15.00
CA MET A 621 5.17 -22.70 14.02
C MET A 621 4.42 -21.53 14.65
N GLU A 622 4.39 -20.39 13.97
CA GLU A 622 3.70 -19.20 14.48
C GLU A 622 2.20 -19.18 14.20
N HIS A 623 1.45 -18.54 15.09
CA HIS A 623 0.05 -18.20 14.85
C HIS A 623 -0.07 -17.21 13.70
N ARG A 624 -1.10 -17.41 12.87
CA ARG A 624 -1.64 -16.33 12.04
C ARG A 624 -2.05 -15.17 12.94
N ARG A 625 -1.43 -14.00 12.77
CA ARG A 625 -1.93 -12.77 13.40
C ARG A 625 -3.17 -12.29 12.62
N PRO A 626 -4.27 -11.89 13.30
CA PRO A 626 -5.38 -11.21 12.63
C PRO A 626 -4.84 -10.00 11.85
N TYR A 627 -5.28 -9.83 10.61
CA TYR A 627 -4.90 -8.70 9.73
C TYR A 627 -3.41 -8.66 9.28
N HIS A 628 -2.63 -9.72 9.50
CA HIS A 628 -1.25 -9.86 9.02
C HIS A 628 -0.93 -11.30 8.55
N PRO A 629 -1.54 -11.80 7.46
CA PRO A 629 -1.08 -13.05 6.85
C PRO A 629 0.29 -12.87 6.20
N PHE A 630 1.07 -13.93 6.32
CA PHE A 630 2.43 -14.08 5.82
C PHE A 630 2.43 -14.17 4.30
N THR A 631 2.26 -13.02 3.69
CA THR A 631 2.09 -12.86 2.25
C THR A 631 3.34 -12.24 1.68
N TYR A 632 3.68 -12.70 0.47
CA TYR A 632 4.90 -12.39 -0.26
C TYR A 632 6.08 -13.19 0.25
N ILE A 633 6.29 -14.29 -0.48
CA ILE A 633 7.38 -15.22 -0.28
C ILE A 633 8.61 -14.62 -0.96
N GLN A 634 9.69 -14.53 -0.20
CA GLN A 634 11.00 -14.18 -0.69
C GLN A 634 11.86 -15.44 -0.82
N PRO A 635 12.09 -15.95 -2.04
CA PRO A 635 13.12 -16.96 -2.27
C PRO A 635 14.49 -16.47 -1.78
N MET A 636 15.22 -17.37 -1.13
CA MET A 636 16.56 -17.15 -0.60
C MET A 636 17.58 -17.94 -1.41
N GLY A 637 18.80 -17.41 -1.52
CA GLY A 637 19.93 -18.00 -2.22
C GLY A 637 20.00 -17.59 -3.69
N ARG A 638 21.21 -17.29 -4.18
CA ARG A 638 21.47 -17.25 -5.64
C ARG A 638 21.41 -18.68 -6.19
N ASN A 639 20.82 -18.86 -7.36
CA ASN A 639 20.71 -20.16 -8.04
C ASN A 639 20.03 -21.23 -7.16
N ASN A 640 18.86 -20.90 -6.62
CA ASN A 640 18.07 -21.81 -5.80
C ASN A 640 17.29 -22.80 -6.69
N PRO A 641 17.69 -24.10 -6.76
CA PRO A 641 17.09 -25.07 -7.67
C PRO A 641 15.62 -25.38 -7.33
N ILE A 642 15.18 -25.10 -6.10
CA ILE A 642 13.79 -25.33 -5.67
C ILE A 642 12.83 -24.36 -6.40
N PHE A 643 13.31 -23.19 -6.82
CA PHE A 643 12.51 -22.21 -7.55
C PHE A 643 12.84 -22.15 -9.04
N ASP A 644 13.50 -23.18 -9.60
CA ASP A 644 13.80 -23.23 -11.03
C ASP A 644 12.52 -23.14 -11.88
N GLY A 645 12.48 -22.11 -12.74
CA GLY A 645 11.34 -21.78 -13.59
C GLY A 645 10.28 -20.89 -12.92
N LEU A 646 10.45 -20.51 -11.66
CA LEU A 646 9.51 -19.68 -10.90
C LEU A 646 10.09 -18.28 -10.66
N SER A 647 9.25 -17.25 -10.77
CA SER A 647 9.60 -15.88 -10.41
C SER A 647 8.91 -15.43 -9.12
N SER A 648 9.28 -14.26 -8.61
CA SER A 648 8.55 -13.62 -7.51
C SER A 648 7.09 -13.30 -7.87
N ARG A 649 6.74 -13.12 -9.15
CA ARG A 649 5.37 -12.89 -9.60
C ARG A 649 4.50 -14.13 -9.40
N ASP A 650 5.05 -15.31 -9.73
CA ASP A 650 4.37 -16.61 -9.59
C ASP A 650 4.05 -16.92 -8.11
N LEU A 651 4.88 -16.44 -7.19
CA LEU A 651 4.79 -16.73 -5.76
C LEU A 651 3.94 -15.73 -4.96
N ARG A 652 3.33 -14.71 -5.60
CA ARG A 652 2.52 -13.70 -4.90
C ARG A 652 1.26 -14.32 -4.30
N PHE A 653 0.44 -14.95 -5.13
CA PHE A 653 -0.83 -15.59 -4.76
C PHE A 653 -0.98 -16.91 -5.52
N PHE A 654 -1.56 -17.92 -4.86
CA PHE A 654 -2.02 -19.15 -5.51
C PHE A 654 -3.49 -19.02 -5.87
N ASN A 655 -3.94 -19.79 -6.86
CA ASN A 655 -5.33 -19.78 -7.29
C ASN A 655 -6.28 -20.13 -6.17
N GLU A 656 -7.38 -19.40 -6.00
CA GLU A 656 -8.41 -19.68 -5.00
C GLU A 656 -8.98 -21.11 -5.11
N ILE A 657 -9.31 -21.74 -3.98
CA ILE A 657 -10.05 -23.01 -3.93
C ILE A 657 -11.48 -22.70 -3.46
N GLY A 658 -12.49 -23.10 -4.23
CA GLY A 658 -13.91 -22.93 -3.87
C GLY A 658 -14.66 -21.89 -4.71
N VAL A 659 -15.90 -21.57 -4.32
CA VAL A 659 -16.83 -20.74 -5.13
C VAL A 659 -16.46 -19.26 -5.07
N ILE A 660 -16.36 -18.67 -6.26
CA ILE A 660 -16.17 -17.26 -6.63
C ILE A 660 -17.18 -16.36 -5.88
N SER A 661 -16.89 -15.97 -4.63
CA SER A 661 -17.88 -15.33 -3.74
C SER A 661 -17.30 -14.27 -2.79
N SER A 662 -18.20 -13.59 -2.07
CA SER A 662 -18.04 -12.43 -1.17
C SER A 662 -17.25 -12.68 0.12
N VAL A 663 -16.31 -13.62 0.10
CA VAL A 663 -15.44 -13.99 1.22
C VAL A 663 -13.99 -13.63 0.93
N ILE A 664 -13.17 -13.50 1.98
CA ILE A 664 -11.72 -13.33 1.81
C ILE A 664 -11.22 -14.50 0.96
N PRO A 665 -10.65 -14.25 -0.23
CA PRO A 665 -10.24 -15.32 -1.13
C PRO A 665 -9.10 -16.10 -0.49
N ASP A 666 -9.20 -17.43 -0.52
CA ASP A 666 -8.20 -18.31 0.06
C ASP A 666 -7.07 -18.57 -0.96
N VAL A 667 -6.19 -17.57 -1.11
CA VAL A 667 -5.14 -17.49 -2.15
C VAL A 667 -3.72 -17.47 -1.60
N TYR A 668 -3.57 -17.64 -0.28
CA TYR A 668 -2.29 -17.48 0.40
C TYR A 668 -1.39 -18.71 0.19
N PRO A 669 -0.13 -18.53 -0.27
CA PRO A 669 0.80 -19.65 -0.45
C PRO A 669 1.22 -20.33 0.85
N VAL A 670 1.27 -19.60 1.97
CA VAL A 670 1.71 -20.08 3.30
C VAL A 670 0.78 -19.52 4.38
N LEU A 671 0.45 -20.33 5.38
CA LEU A 671 -0.41 -19.92 6.52
C LEU A 671 0.33 -19.89 7.86
N THR A 672 1.24 -20.84 8.09
CA THR A 672 1.93 -21.07 9.37
C THR A 672 3.43 -21.18 9.15
N PRO A 673 4.18 -20.06 9.14
CA PRO A 673 5.61 -20.08 8.92
C PRO A 673 6.37 -20.69 10.11
N LEU A 674 7.57 -21.17 9.83
CA LEU A 674 8.50 -21.74 10.81
C LEU A 674 9.38 -20.65 11.42
N ARG A 675 9.75 -20.84 12.69
CA ARG A 675 10.75 -20.03 13.40
C ARG A 675 11.64 -20.89 14.28
N PRO A 676 12.90 -20.47 14.51
CA PRO A 676 13.80 -21.18 15.40
C PRO A 676 13.40 -20.93 16.86
N THR A 677 13.64 -21.91 17.73
CA THR A 677 13.43 -21.71 19.18
C THR A 677 14.55 -20.86 19.77
N THR A 678 15.78 -21.09 19.32
CA THR A 678 16.99 -20.38 19.73
C THR A 678 17.89 -20.09 18.53
N ILE A 679 18.81 -19.15 18.68
CA ILE A 679 19.81 -18.85 17.63
C ILE A 679 20.76 -20.05 17.41
N ALA A 680 20.94 -20.92 18.40
CA ALA A 680 21.77 -22.12 18.24
C ALA A 680 21.14 -23.17 17.29
N ASP A 681 19.81 -23.17 17.15
CA ASP A 681 19.08 -24.04 16.22
C ASP A 681 19.41 -23.76 14.74
N LEU A 682 20.13 -22.67 14.48
CA LEU A 682 20.48 -22.20 13.15
C LEU A 682 21.74 -22.85 12.59
N LYS A 683 22.52 -23.53 13.43
CA LYS A 683 23.82 -24.15 13.06
C LYS A 683 23.71 -25.17 11.94
N SER A 684 22.61 -25.90 11.88
CA SER A 684 22.31 -26.89 10.85
C SER A 684 21.34 -26.36 9.80
N ALA A 685 20.86 -25.12 9.90
CA ALA A 685 19.74 -24.64 9.11
C ALA A 685 20.18 -23.87 7.88
N ARG A 686 19.45 -24.06 6.79
CA ARG A 686 19.45 -23.21 5.59
C ARG A 686 18.04 -22.79 5.27
N VAL A 687 17.78 -21.49 5.29
CA VAL A 687 16.49 -20.94 4.88
C VAL A 687 16.45 -20.84 3.36
N TRP A 688 15.42 -21.42 2.75
CA TRP A 688 15.23 -21.40 1.31
C TRP A 688 14.15 -20.41 0.86
N ALA A 689 13.20 -20.10 1.75
CA ALA A 689 12.18 -19.09 1.50
C ALA A 689 11.74 -18.43 2.81
N ALA A 690 11.82 -17.11 2.84
CA ALA A 690 11.35 -16.28 3.94
C ALA A 690 10.02 -15.60 3.58
N CYS A 691 9.30 -15.15 4.59
CA CYS A 691 8.02 -14.46 4.51
C CYS A 691 7.83 -13.65 5.80
N ASP A 692 6.67 -13.01 5.98
CA ASP A 692 6.37 -12.11 7.11
C ASP A 692 7.04 -10.73 7.00
N GLN A 693 6.62 -9.82 7.88
CA GLN A 693 7.28 -8.54 8.11
C GLN A 693 8.77 -8.76 8.38
N LEU A 694 9.61 -7.99 7.69
CA LEU A 694 11.07 -8.07 7.78
C LEU A 694 11.65 -9.46 7.44
N LEU A 695 10.89 -10.31 6.75
CA LEU A 695 11.30 -11.67 6.38
C LEU A 695 11.60 -12.57 7.61
N GLY A 696 10.96 -12.29 8.75
CA GLY A 696 11.21 -12.97 10.03
C GLY A 696 10.61 -14.37 10.15
N GLY A 697 9.67 -14.75 9.29
CA GLY A 697 9.08 -16.09 9.23
C GLY A 697 9.62 -16.91 8.06
N TRP A 698 9.72 -18.23 8.20
CA TRP A 698 10.22 -19.08 7.12
C TRP A 698 9.14 -19.96 6.53
N ALA A 699 8.89 -19.76 5.24
CA ALA A 699 8.05 -20.66 4.46
C ALA A 699 8.74 -22.02 4.24
N MET A 700 10.07 -22.02 4.19
CA MET A 700 10.85 -23.21 3.90
C MET A 700 12.27 -23.16 4.46
N VAL A 701 12.68 -24.23 5.13
CA VAL A 701 13.99 -24.37 5.79
C VAL A 701 14.47 -25.82 5.70
N GLU A 702 15.77 -26.00 5.49
CA GLU A 702 16.44 -27.30 5.46
C GLU A 702 17.39 -27.44 6.64
N LEU A 703 17.27 -28.52 7.39
CA LEU A 703 18.10 -28.85 8.55
C LEU A 703 19.06 -29.99 8.19
N TYR A 704 20.35 -29.74 8.19
CA TYR A 704 21.39 -30.70 7.81
C TYR A 704 21.88 -31.53 9.00
N GLU A 705 22.06 -32.83 8.79
CA GLU A 705 22.64 -33.76 9.77
C GLU A 705 23.52 -34.77 9.02
N GLY A 706 24.84 -34.68 9.21
CA GLY A 706 25.82 -35.45 8.43
C GLY A 706 25.77 -35.14 6.93
N LYS A 707 25.50 -36.16 6.09
CA LYS A 707 25.39 -36.00 4.62
C LYS A 707 23.96 -35.73 4.15
N GLY A 708 22.97 -35.95 5.01
CA GLY A 708 21.55 -35.85 4.72
C GLY A 708 20.91 -34.60 5.30
N SER A 709 19.59 -34.51 5.20
CA SER A 709 18.84 -33.34 5.67
C SER A 709 17.33 -33.60 5.85
N VAL A 710 16.70 -32.73 6.64
CA VAL A 710 15.24 -32.58 6.72
C VAL A 710 14.86 -31.24 6.09
N LEU A 711 14.22 -31.25 4.93
CA LEU A 711 13.62 -30.09 4.28
C LEU A 711 12.15 -29.95 4.72
N LEU A 712 11.85 -28.87 5.44
CA LEU A 712 10.51 -28.51 5.89
C LEU A 712 9.93 -27.44 4.97
N SER A 713 8.72 -27.69 4.47
CA SER A 713 7.96 -26.75 3.63
C SER A 713 6.58 -26.52 4.23
N GLN A 714 6.21 -25.25 4.44
CA GLN A 714 4.86 -24.84 4.88
C GLN A 714 4.00 -24.27 3.75
N PHE A 715 4.46 -24.42 2.50
CA PHE A 715 3.66 -24.07 1.34
C PHE A 715 2.44 -24.98 1.17
N ARG A 716 1.35 -24.39 0.72
CA ARG A 716 0.09 -25.08 0.39
C ARG A 716 0.13 -25.62 -1.02
N LEU A 717 0.77 -26.78 -1.18
CA LEU A 717 1.05 -27.35 -2.50
C LEU A 717 0.08 -28.45 -2.89
N VAL A 718 -0.10 -29.46 -2.03
CA VAL A 718 -0.79 -30.71 -2.36
C VAL A 718 -2.22 -30.46 -2.82
N GLU A 719 -2.98 -29.68 -2.06
CA GLU A 719 -4.37 -29.32 -2.40
C GLU A 719 -4.50 -28.40 -3.64
N ARG A 720 -3.41 -27.82 -4.13
CA ARG A 720 -3.41 -26.87 -5.26
C ARG A 720 -2.93 -27.49 -6.57
N VAL A 721 -2.24 -28.63 -6.55
CA VAL A 721 -1.63 -29.23 -7.76
C VAL A 721 -2.60 -29.37 -8.93
N GLN A 722 -3.86 -29.71 -8.64
CA GLN A 722 -4.88 -29.91 -9.67
C GLN A 722 -5.24 -28.61 -10.41
N HIS A 723 -5.13 -27.45 -9.75
CA HIS A 723 -5.70 -26.19 -10.24
C HIS A 723 -4.68 -25.07 -10.38
N ASP A 724 -3.46 -25.23 -9.88
CA ASP A 724 -2.41 -24.21 -9.91
C ASP A 724 -1.09 -24.80 -10.45
N PRO A 725 -0.66 -24.44 -11.68
CA PRO A 725 0.59 -24.93 -12.26
C PRO A 725 1.83 -24.48 -11.50
N VAL A 726 1.80 -23.34 -10.80
CA VAL A 726 2.94 -22.83 -10.01
C VAL A 726 3.12 -23.69 -8.77
N ALA A 727 2.04 -23.99 -8.05
CA ALA A 727 2.09 -24.90 -6.89
C ALA A 727 2.57 -26.30 -7.30
N ALA A 728 2.09 -26.81 -8.44
CA ALA A 728 2.52 -28.08 -9.01
C ALA A 728 4.02 -28.09 -9.37
N ARG A 729 4.51 -27.03 -10.03
CA ARG A 729 5.93 -26.87 -10.35
C ARG A 729 6.80 -26.81 -9.10
N LEU A 730 6.39 -26.06 -8.08
CA LEU A 730 7.13 -25.95 -6.83
C LEU A 730 7.21 -27.30 -6.09
N LEU A 731 6.12 -28.08 -6.07
CA LEU A 731 6.14 -29.43 -5.50
C LEU A 731 7.08 -30.37 -6.28
N SER A 732 7.05 -30.32 -7.61
CA SER A 732 7.96 -31.09 -8.47
C SER A 732 9.43 -30.74 -8.21
N ASN A 733 9.75 -29.44 -8.10
CA ASN A 733 11.10 -28.97 -7.81
C ASN A 733 11.57 -29.44 -6.43
N LEU A 734 10.72 -29.41 -5.40
CA LEU A 734 11.05 -29.90 -4.06
C LEU A 734 11.45 -31.36 -4.06
N ILE A 735 10.64 -32.21 -4.70
CA ILE A 735 10.88 -33.64 -4.78
C ILE A 735 12.15 -33.90 -5.58
N THR A 736 12.32 -33.24 -6.71
CA THR A 736 13.51 -33.36 -7.57
C THR A 736 14.77 -32.93 -6.83
N TYR A 737 14.71 -31.81 -6.09
CA TYR A 737 15.82 -31.33 -5.27
C TYR A 737 16.18 -32.37 -4.21
N CYS A 738 15.21 -32.88 -3.45
CA CYS A 738 15.44 -33.91 -2.44
C CYS A 738 15.98 -35.22 -3.02
N ALA A 739 15.48 -35.66 -4.18
CA ALA A 739 15.90 -36.89 -4.84
C ALA A 739 17.27 -36.77 -5.53
N SER A 740 17.76 -35.56 -5.72
CA SER A 740 19.09 -35.36 -6.27
C SER A 740 20.19 -35.59 -5.23
N ASN A 741 21.35 -36.07 -5.69
CA ASN A 741 22.59 -36.10 -4.89
C ASN A 741 23.23 -34.71 -4.72
N LYS A 742 22.57 -33.65 -5.20
CA LYS A 742 23.07 -32.27 -5.14
C LYS A 742 22.55 -31.62 -3.85
N SER A 743 23.30 -31.78 -2.77
CA SER A 743 23.15 -30.96 -1.57
C SER A 743 23.97 -29.68 -1.73
N LEU A 744 23.36 -28.54 -1.42
CA LEU A 744 24.09 -27.27 -1.34
C LEU A 744 24.60 -26.98 0.09
N GLY A 745 24.32 -27.88 1.05
CA GLY A 745 24.74 -27.78 2.44
C GLY A 745 24.25 -26.51 3.15
N VAL A 746 24.73 -26.32 4.38
CA VAL A 746 24.68 -25.00 5.02
C VAL A 746 25.52 -23.99 4.23
N LEU A 747 25.34 -22.70 4.49
CA LEU A 747 26.04 -21.63 3.76
C LEU A 747 27.56 -21.80 3.83
N ASP A 748 28.23 -21.88 2.67
CA ASP A 748 29.70 -21.99 2.58
C ASP A 748 30.36 -20.61 2.76
N LEU A 749 30.94 -20.37 3.94
CA LEU A 749 31.57 -19.10 4.31
C LEU A 749 32.97 -18.91 3.73
N THR A 750 33.51 -19.90 3.00
CA THR A 750 34.74 -19.73 2.21
C THR A 750 34.47 -19.07 0.85
N LYS A 751 33.20 -18.97 0.47
CA LYS A 751 32.74 -18.13 -0.62
C LYS A 751 32.40 -16.76 -0.05
N PRO A 752 32.81 -15.66 -0.70
CA PRO A 752 32.53 -14.36 -0.14
C PRO A 752 31.04 -14.04 -0.08
N ILE A 753 30.60 -13.55 1.08
CA ILE A 753 29.26 -12.97 1.26
C ILE A 753 29.40 -11.47 1.01
N ARG A 754 28.69 -10.95 0.01
CA ARG A 754 28.52 -9.52 -0.20
C ARG A 754 27.28 -9.07 0.55
N TRP A 755 27.42 -8.37 1.65
CA TRP A 755 26.28 -8.12 2.53
C TRP A 755 25.29 -7.12 1.96
N ASP A 756 25.78 -6.17 1.15
CA ASP A 756 24.99 -5.22 0.37
C ASP A 756 24.07 -5.89 -0.67
N GLN A 757 24.38 -7.12 -1.10
CA GLN A 757 23.70 -7.77 -2.23
C GLN A 757 23.14 -9.15 -1.92
N ASP A 758 23.72 -9.82 -0.92
CA ASP A 758 23.56 -11.24 -0.64
C ASP A 758 23.29 -11.56 0.84
N ALA A 759 23.36 -10.60 1.79
CA ALA A 759 23.22 -10.88 3.23
C ALA A 759 21.95 -11.67 3.56
N PHE A 760 20.78 -11.09 3.25
CA PHE A 760 19.50 -11.76 3.38
C PHE A 760 19.45 -13.02 2.51
N ARG A 761 19.90 -12.93 1.25
CA ARG A 761 19.82 -14.06 0.30
C ARG A 761 20.71 -15.24 0.69
N ALA A 762 21.76 -15.08 1.48
CA ALA A 762 22.67 -16.16 1.80
C ALA A 762 22.08 -17.10 2.87
N GLY A 763 20.98 -16.73 3.53
CA GLY A 763 20.47 -17.45 4.70
C GLY A 763 21.37 -17.27 5.92
N ALA A 764 22.26 -16.27 5.89
CA ALA A 764 23.00 -15.83 7.07
C ALA A 764 22.00 -15.17 8.02
N PHE A 765 21.77 -15.81 9.15
CA PHE A 765 20.77 -15.37 10.10
C PHE A 765 21.11 -13.99 10.66
N GLU A 766 20.24 -13.03 10.41
CA GLU A 766 20.21 -11.79 11.17
C GLU A 766 19.41 -12.08 12.44
N SER A 767 20.03 -12.71 13.45
CA SER A 767 19.61 -12.45 14.83
C SER A 767 19.50 -10.94 14.96
N PRO A 768 18.39 -10.36 15.47
CA PRO A 768 18.04 -8.94 15.33
C PRO A 768 19.29 -8.11 15.47
N LEU A 769 19.85 -7.73 14.32
CA LEU A 769 21.15 -7.09 14.25
C LEU A 769 20.92 -5.71 14.79
N GLN A 770 21.13 -5.55 16.09
CA GLN A 770 21.23 -4.26 16.72
C GLN A 770 22.55 -3.65 16.23
N GLY A 771 22.50 -3.10 15.02
CA GLY A 771 23.45 -2.11 14.51
C GLY A 771 24.63 -2.61 13.67
N PHE A 772 24.44 -3.55 12.74
CA PHE A 772 25.42 -3.73 11.66
C PHE A 772 24.71 -4.05 10.32
N LEU A 773 24.45 -3.02 9.49
CA LEU A 773 24.49 -2.95 7.99
C LEU A 773 23.43 -2.05 7.25
N PRO A 774 23.77 -1.38 6.10
CA PRO A 774 24.35 0.00 6.11
C PRO A 774 23.78 1.14 5.22
N HIS A 775 24.21 2.38 5.52
CA HIS A 775 24.82 3.46 4.67
C HIS A 775 24.46 4.86 5.27
N SER A 776 25.39 5.77 5.55
CA SER A 776 25.66 7.06 4.88
C SER A 776 26.47 7.94 5.82
N ARG A 777 27.03 9.06 5.32
CA ARG A 777 27.76 10.02 6.15
C ARG A 777 26.88 10.52 7.29
N THR A 778 27.37 10.48 8.52
CA THR A 778 26.75 11.19 9.65
C THR A 778 26.60 12.66 9.30
N TYR A 779 25.38 13.11 8.98
CA TYR A 779 25.02 14.51 8.95
C TYR A 779 24.32 14.86 10.26
N SER A 780 24.90 15.76 11.04
CA SER A 780 24.26 16.30 12.24
C SER A 780 23.12 17.22 11.81
N HIS A 781 21.88 16.83 12.10
CA HIS A 781 20.72 17.67 11.86
C HIS A 781 20.56 18.65 13.03
N ALA A 782 20.97 19.91 12.84
CA ALA A 782 20.62 21.00 13.73
C ALA A 782 19.27 21.57 13.30
N GLY A 783 18.18 20.86 13.58
CA GLY A 783 16.87 21.31 13.12
C GLY A 783 15.72 20.48 13.68
N THR A 784 14.79 21.16 14.35
CA THR A 784 13.49 20.61 14.69
C THR A 784 12.68 20.38 13.41
N SER A 785 12.09 19.18 13.31
CA SER A 785 11.08 18.72 12.34
C SER A 785 11.56 17.97 11.09
N LYS A 786 10.95 16.79 10.89
CA LYS A 786 10.58 16.19 9.60
C LYS A 786 11.64 16.24 8.48
N GLY A 787 12.51 15.23 8.45
CA GLY A 787 13.37 15.01 7.29
C GLY A 787 12.66 14.19 6.22
N ARG A 788 12.61 14.71 4.98
CA ARG A 788 12.94 13.88 3.82
C ARG A 788 14.24 13.17 4.15
N LEU A 789 14.31 11.88 3.90
CA LEU A 789 15.60 11.23 3.72
C LEU A 789 16.18 11.91 2.47
N GLY A 790 17.08 12.88 2.65
CA GLY A 790 17.78 13.53 1.54
C GLY A 790 18.58 12.50 0.74
N ASP A 791 19.27 12.95 -0.32
CA ASP A 791 20.11 12.09 -1.18
C ASP A 791 21.13 11.23 -0.39
N ASP A 792 21.41 11.60 0.87
CA ASP A 792 22.24 10.89 1.83
C ASP A 792 21.57 9.68 2.50
N HIS A 793 20.29 9.38 2.26
CA HIS A 793 19.54 8.36 3.01
C HIS A 793 18.65 7.49 2.10
N ARG A 794 19.27 6.70 1.23
CA ARG A 794 18.57 5.78 0.29
C ARG A 794 18.29 4.40 0.89
N ILE A 795 17.76 3.46 0.11
CA ILE A 795 17.94 2.03 0.39
C ILE A 795 18.63 1.44 -0.82
N ASP A 796 19.69 0.68 -0.58
CA ASP A 796 20.44 -0.02 -1.62
C ASP A 796 20.14 -1.52 -1.49
N GLY A 797 19.03 -1.97 -2.09
CA GLY A 797 18.56 -3.35 -1.93
C GLY A 797 17.86 -3.61 -0.59
N ALA A 798 18.37 -4.53 0.22
CA ALA A 798 17.81 -4.90 1.55
C ALA A 798 18.50 -4.19 2.72
N THR A 799 19.27 -3.16 2.41
CA THR A 799 20.28 -2.57 3.27
C THR A 799 19.84 -1.17 3.72
N LEU A 800 19.84 -0.95 5.05
CA LEU A 800 19.29 0.21 5.74
C LEU A 800 20.34 1.30 5.95
N VAL A 801 20.04 2.50 5.44
CA VAL A 801 20.98 3.62 5.36
C VAL A 801 20.75 4.62 6.52
N GLY A 802 21.41 4.42 7.67
CA GLY A 802 21.54 5.41 8.75
C GLY A 802 21.55 4.82 10.18
N ASP A 803 21.58 5.68 11.21
CA ASP A 803 21.57 5.27 12.63
C ASP A 803 20.16 4.81 13.08
N TYR A 804 19.67 3.65 12.60
CA TYR A 804 18.33 3.14 12.92
C TYR A 804 18.30 1.73 13.52
N THR A 805 17.34 1.47 14.41
CA THR A 805 16.94 0.16 14.95
C THR A 805 15.48 -0.12 14.61
N ILE A 806 15.06 -1.39 14.56
CA ILE A 806 13.68 -1.78 14.26
C ILE A 806 12.95 -2.17 15.54
N THR A 807 11.79 -1.57 15.79
CA THR A 807 10.91 -1.98 16.90
C THR A 807 10.23 -3.31 16.62
N ALA A 808 9.69 -3.97 17.66
CA ALA A 808 8.88 -5.18 17.50
C ALA A 808 7.64 -5.01 16.57
N ASN A 809 7.23 -3.77 16.33
CA ASN A 809 6.13 -3.41 15.43
C ASN A 809 6.63 -2.92 14.06
N GLY A 810 7.92 -3.10 13.75
CA GLY A 810 8.51 -2.80 12.45
C GLY A 810 8.91 -1.34 12.19
N TRP A 811 8.65 -0.42 13.12
CA TRP A 811 9.07 0.99 12.97
C TRP A 811 10.58 1.14 13.12
N LEU A 812 11.20 1.96 12.26
CA LEU A 812 12.56 2.43 12.51
C LEU A 812 12.54 3.44 13.67
N ARG A 813 13.41 3.24 14.65
CA ARG A 813 13.77 4.25 15.65
C ARG A 813 15.22 4.65 15.42
N PRO A 814 15.61 5.91 15.62
CA PRO A 814 17.02 6.24 15.74
C PRO A 814 17.67 5.32 16.78
N VAL A 815 18.84 4.77 16.47
CA VAL A 815 19.65 4.05 17.46
C VAL A 815 19.97 5.04 18.57
N PRO A 816 19.48 4.83 19.80
CA PRO A 816 19.82 5.71 20.90
C PRO A 816 21.23 5.34 21.34
N ASP A 817 22.18 6.15 20.86
CA ASP A 817 23.61 6.22 21.19
C ASP A 817 24.56 5.51 20.19
N PRO A 818 25.20 6.25 19.25
CA PRO A 818 26.20 5.70 18.32
C PRO A 818 27.49 5.22 19.00
N THR A 819 27.57 5.30 20.34
CA THR A 819 28.69 4.77 21.13
C THR A 819 28.39 3.41 21.80
N LYS A 820 27.19 2.83 21.58
CA LYS A 820 26.85 1.50 22.10
C LYS A 820 27.39 0.36 21.22
N ASP A 821 27.73 -0.75 21.87
CA ASP A 821 28.12 -1.99 21.20
C ASP A 821 26.91 -2.62 20.47
N GLY A 822 27.07 -2.84 19.17
CA GLY A 822 26.26 -3.71 18.34
C GLY A 822 26.87 -5.10 18.22
N TRP A 823 26.08 -6.06 17.74
CA TRP A 823 26.55 -7.41 17.47
C TRP A 823 25.72 -8.11 16.40
N GLY A 824 26.35 -9.09 15.74
CA GLY A 824 25.71 -9.97 14.78
C GLY A 824 26.31 -11.36 14.73
N ILE A 825 25.45 -12.37 14.67
CA ILE A 825 25.84 -13.78 14.63
C ILE A 825 25.29 -14.40 13.36
N PHE A 826 26.16 -15.05 12.58
CA PHE A 826 25.74 -15.88 11.46
C PHE A 826 26.47 -17.22 11.47
N PHE A 827 25.85 -18.20 10.81
CA PHE A 827 26.29 -19.59 10.80
C PHE A 827 26.60 -20.04 9.38
N GLY A 828 27.51 -20.99 9.26
CA GLY A 828 27.78 -21.66 8.00
C GLY A 828 28.85 -22.72 8.13
N GLN A 829 29.43 -23.10 7.01
CA GLN A 829 30.48 -24.11 6.92
C GLN A 829 31.70 -23.57 6.20
N ILE A 830 32.86 -24.03 6.65
CA ILE A 830 34.12 -23.89 5.96
C ILE A 830 34.29 -25.15 5.08
N SER A 831 34.32 -25.00 3.75
CA SER A 831 34.40 -26.13 2.81
C SER A 831 35.83 -26.59 2.47
N ARG A 832 36.82 -25.74 2.73
CA ARG A 832 38.26 -26.00 2.52
C ARG A 832 39.08 -25.46 3.70
N PRO A 833 40.31 -25.93 3.95
CA PRO A 833 41.18 -25.31 4.96
C PRO A 833 41.34 -23.81 4.70
N VAL A 834 41.30 -23.02 5.77
CA VAL A 834 41.42 -21.55 5.72
C VAL A 834 42.43 -21.08 6.77
N ALA A 835 43.11 -19.97 6.48
CA ALA A 835 44.12 -19.39 7.36
C ALA A 835 43.65 -18.11 8.05
N LYS A 836 42.65 -17.44 7.48
CA LYS A 836 42.17 -16.14 7.96
C LYS A 836 40.69 -15.92 7.66
N PHE A 837 40.10 -14.99 8.39
CA PHE A 837 38.79 -14.44 8.14
C PHE A 837 38.94 -12.97 7.76
N ALA A 838 38.47 -12.63 6.56
CA ALA A 838 38.55 -11.29 6.01
C ALA A 838 37.16 -10.64 6.05
N VAL A 839 37.12 -9.42 6.56
CA VAL A 839 35.93 -8.56 6.57
C VAL A 839 36.29 -7.26 5.89
N ARG A 840 35.61 -6.91 4.81
CA ARG A 840 35.65 -5.54 4.28
C ARG A 840 34.56 -4.75 4.97
N LEU A 841 34.94 -3.64 5.60
CA LEU A 841 34.01 -2.76 6.26
C LEU A 841 34.38 -1.28 6.09
N ARG A 842 33.40 -0.43 6.37
CA ARG A 842 33.53 1.03 6.30
C ARG A 842 33.09 1.65 7.63
N ASN A 843 33.78 2.69 8.07
CA ASN A 843 33.36 3.55 9.19
C ASN A 843 32.83 4.88 8.63
N PRO A 844 31.50 5.06 8.50
CA PRO A 844 30.91 6.33 8.06
C PRO A 844 30.86 7.41 9.16
N GLY A 845 31.23 7.06 10.40
CA GLY A 845 31.21 7.95 11.55
C GLY A 845 32.29 9.02 11.50
N ASN A 846 32.26 9.90 12.51
CA ASN A 846 33.19 11.02 12.69
C ASN A 846 34.29 10.76 13.75
N THR A 847 34.29 9.57 14.36
CA THR A 847 35.32 9.13 15.30
C THR A 847 35.76 7.70 14.99
N PRO A 848 36.95 7.27 15.46
CA PRO A 848 37.36 5.88 15.32
C PRO A 848 36.36 4.92 15.97
N ALA A 849 36.19 3.75 15.35
CA ALA A 849 35.22 2.73 15.74
C ALA A 849 35.91 1.37 15.79
N LYS A 850 35.54 0.53 16.77
CA LYS A 850 36.16 -0.78 16.99
C LYS A 850 35.25 -1.93 16.59
N ILE A 851 35.86 -3.01 16.11
CA ILE A 851 35.19 -4.28 15.83
C ILE A 851 36.00 -5.46 16.37
N GLU A 852 35.31 -6.44 16.91
CA GLU A 852 35.83 -7.71 17.38
C GLU A 852 35.18 -8.89 16.64
N LEU A 853 35.94 -9.97 16.53
CA LEU A 853 35.52 -11.24 15.96
C LEU A 853 35.51 -12.31 17.05
N LYS A 854 34.41 -13.06 17.15
CA LYS A 854 34.41 -14.35 17.83
C LYS A 854 34.03 -15.46 16.85
N LEU A 855 34.70 -16.60 17.00
CA LEU A 855 34.38 -17.82 16.29
C LEU A 855 34.01 -18.90 17.32
N ASP A 856 32.81 -19.47 17.20
CA ASP A 856 32.24 -20.42 18.17
C ASP A 856 32.33 -19.92 19.62
N GLY A 857 31.87 -18.69 19.86
CA GLY A 857 31.91 -18.02 21.16
C GLY A 857 33.30 -17.62 21.67
N LYS A 858 34.38 -17.88 20.93
CA LYS A 858 35.76 -17.55 21.32
C LYS A 858 36.31 -16.35 20.55
N THR A 859 36.78 -15.33 21.25
CA THR A 859 37.44 -14.16 20.64
C THR A 859 38.67 -14.57 19.83
N VAL A 860 38.79 -14.01 18.63
CA VAL A 860 39.89 -14.25 17.69
C VAL A 860 40.69 -12.97 17.50
N GLY A 861 41.97 -13.01 17.88
CA GLY A 861 42.84 -11.84 17.82
C GLY A 861 42.37 -10.71 18.74
N SER A 862 42.87 -9.50 18.49
CA SER A 862 42.47 -8.28 19.18
C SER A 862 41.37 -7.54 18.39
N ALA A 863 40.59 -6.72 19.09
CA ALA A 863 39.68 -5.78 18.46
C ALA A 863 40.47 -4.81 17.56
N VAL A 864 39.94 -4.54 16.37
CA VAL A 864 40.57 -3.67 15.38
C VAL A 864 39.82 -2.35 15.32
N SER A 865 40.56 -1.25 15.39
CA SER A 865 40.02 0.11 15.25
C SER A 865 40.10 0.55 13.80
N LEU A 866 39.06 1.25 13.34
CA LEU A 866 38.99 1.91 12.04
C LEU A 866 38.78 3.39 12.25
N ASP A 867 39.54 4.20 11.55
CA ASP A 867 39.42 5.64 11.62
C ASP A 867 38.12 6.12 10.95
N ALA A 868 37.68 7.33 11.32
CA ALA A 868 36.52 7.96 10.71
C ALA A 868 36.68 8.10 9.20
N GLY A 869 35.70 7.65 8.41
CA GLY A 869 35.71 7.68 6.95
C GLY A 869 36.50 6.54 6.27
N GLU A 870 37.15 5.65 7.01
CA GLU A 870 37.98 4.58 6.46
C GLU A 870 37.12 3.45 5.82
N ASP A 871 37.53 2.95 4.65
CA ASP A 871 36.99 1.74 3.97
C ASP A 871 38.14 0.74 3.85
N LYS A 872 38.08 -0.36 4.59
CA LYS A 872 39.23 -1.26 4.78
C LYS A 872 38.81 -2.72 4.88
N THR A 873 39.71 -3.59 4.43
CA THR A 873 39.63 -5.02 4.73
C THR A 873 40.46 -5.33 5.96
N ILE A 874 39.82 -5.88 6.98
CA ILE A 874 40.44 -6.39 8.20
C ILE A 874 40.55 -7.90 8.04
N GLU A 875 41.70 -8.43 8.44
CA GLU A 875 41.98 -9.86 8.40
C GLU A 875 42.38 -10.34 9.79
N TRP A 876 41.64 -11.32 10.30
CA TRP A 876 42.02 -12.03 11.52
C TRP A 876 42.67 -13.36 11.15
N PRO A 877 43.91 -13.64 11.60
CA PRO A 877 44.49 -14.97 11.49
C PRO A 877 43.64 -15.99 12.26
N CYS A 878 43.11 -16.99 11.58
CA CYS A 878 42.27 -18.03 12.17
C CYS A 878 42.36 -19.33 11.35
N ALA A 879 43.41 -20.09 11.59
CA ALA A 879 43.57 -21.40 10.96
C ALA A 879 42.41 -22.33 11.36
N ARG A 880 41.61 -22.75 10.37
CA ARG A 880 40.48 -23.67 10.59
C ARG A 880 40.45 -24.77 9.53
N LYS A 881 40.07 -25.96 9.99
CA LYS A 881 39.77 -27.10 9.14
C LYS A 881 38.34 -26.98 8.59
N PRO A 882 38.01 -27.72 7.51
CA PRO A 882 36.64 -27.81 7.04
C PRO A 882 35.67 -28.25 8.15
N GLY A 883 34.50 -27.61 8.23
CA GLY A 883 33.50 -27.88 9.25
C GLY A 883 32.57 -26.70 9.53
N PRO A 884 31.53 -26.89 10.36
CA PRO A 884 30.62 -25.82 10.76
C PRO A 884 31.34 -24.75 11.58
N VAL A 885 30.85 -23.52 11.49
CA VAL A 885 31.37 -22.38 12.23
C VAL A 885 30.25 -21.38 12.55
N GLU A 886 30.26 -20.89 13.77
CA GLU A 886 29.54 -19.70 14.22
C GLU A 886 30.49 -18.50 14.14
N VAL A 887 30.03 -17.42 13.50
CA VAL A 887 30.75 -16.15 13.41
C VAL A 887 29.95 -15.09 14.13
N GLU A 888 30.52 -14.51 15.18
CA GLU A 888 30.01 -13.32 15.86
C GLU A 888 30.91 -12.13 15.54
N LEU A 889 30.32 -11.04 15.06
CA LEU A 889 30.96 -9.73 14.94
C LEU A 889 30.32 -8.80 15.97
N ARG A 890 31.12 -8.14 16.80
CA ARG A 890 30.65 -7.20 17.83
C ARG A 890 31.49 -5.93 17.78
N GLY A 891 30.90 -4.78 18.07
CA GLY A 891 31.63 -3.51 18.01
C GLY A 891 30.71 -2.31 17.83
N ASP A 892 31.26 -1.21 17.36
CA ASP A 892 30.53 0.06 17.21
C ASP A 892 29.44 -0.02 16.13
N GLN A 893 28.21 0.35 16.48
CA GLN A 893 27.03 0.21 15.63
C GLN A 893 27.08 1.03 14.32
N ARG A 894 28.02 1.96 14.18
CA ARG A 894 28.19 2.73 12.95
C ARG A 894 28.88 1.95 11.84
N LEU A 895 29.59 0.86 12.15
CA LEU A 895 30.38 0.16 11.13
C LEU A 895 29.49 -0.56 10.12
N VAL A 896 30.00 -0.60 8.90
CA VAL A 896 29.31 -1.14 7.73
C VAL A 896 30.13 -2.30 7.18
N ILE A 897 29.76 -3.54 7.45
CA ILE A 897 30.33 -4.77 6.87
C ILE A 897 29.93 -4.98 5.39
N LEU A 898 30.75 -4.57 4.45
CA LEU A 898 30.44 -4.76 3.02
C LEU A 898 30.59 -6.22 2.56
N LYS A 899 31.58 -6.94 3.07
CA LYS A 899 31.92 -8.28 2.59
C LYS A 899 32.57 -9.11 3.69
N THR A 900 32.23 -10.39 3.79
CA THR A 900 32.95 -11.36 4.65
C THR A 900 33.40 -12.56 3.84
N CYS A 901 34.52 -13.19 4.22
CA CYS A 901 35.01 -14.41 3.60
C CYS A 901 36.08 -15.08 4.48
N PHE A 902 36.00 -16.40 4.68
CA PHE A 902 37.17 -17.16 5.10
C PHE A 902 38.09 -17.41 3.89
N GLN A 903 39.40 -17.22 4.06
CA GLN A 903 40.38 -17.32 2.96
C GLN A 903 41.41 -18.42 3.15
#